data_AF-A0A9D0KIS6-F1
#
_entry.id   AF-A0A9D0KIS6-F1
#
_cell.length_a   1.000
_cell.length_b   1.000
_cell.length_c   1.000
_cell.angle_alpha   90.00
_cell.angle_beta   90.00
_cell.angle_gamma   90.00
#
_symmetry.space_group_name_H-M   'P 1'
#
loop_
_entity.id
_entity.type
_entity.pdbx_description
1 polymer ?
#
loop_
_entity_poly.entity_id
_entity_poly.type
_entity_poly.pdbx_seq_one_letter_code
_entity_poly.pdbx_strand_id
1 'polypeptide(L)'
;MKRPVLPWLRRVRPRTAHSSIEPKHWALFLLGCSAWLVYSATAAMDVLPADSGEFQLVAAGWGIAHPPGYPLYTLVGALWVHLLPWGSMFHRLNLLSSLLAAITLVMTAQTVMTWTRSLGLSKRATIIGAFAATLTLALAPTFWAQATTANIRMPTMLFVAWGYQELARYSASQRSGITKHDRILMSLALATGLGIGHHPSLVFIAVGWLFYLWWLDPHLPRQPRRWWRPLGMALAGWGLPQLYLLIRGSMADVPLNPGSLTTWTGFWHHVLARGFGGDMFAYAAPADLKARLPLLPVLFRMQFPIAALILMAGIWIWLTVRRPRLGWTLGISWLLQTFVTITYRAPQTVEYLMPAFIPMVLTLGIGISGLIQALDTQHARLGRGLTIALALMLGSQAPGRIRDFGLLSLDTSTRSRVAPLLQHAPPGGVILADWRWATPLWGLQAIESLGSDAEVHYVVPVPTLQYEEAWLQQVQRYLGRPLFTTHAYDWPEWNRVPVGGGFRLYSRPLETLPSQLGYNPLEAEAGSVRLLGFRWTGSALPGQTLELQLAWQVMEPNGPMPSFATRLWASDGTMLSAADRALGTDLIAGEVRFTELTHQLPIDVCSPEVMPTVGVYIIQDGAFQDLGQVTLPNLAVSCRYPKLPTQRIWPGFVWPNGPLLRGLDYDVQEGSAVLSYWHWCGPGGGLILTSDAGIAQVSALNVGECQTVRLPMADVSRPVGVTFQKPDGTPARLISFPLPSPLPGEHYRPFGDELVLTDVRLAHAPRDQEATLVTTWHTARPLVNDYAISVRLLRDDGQWVGMHDMQPGLGALPTLKWLTRGMTISTPHPFQELMDEPTRVAIVLYERFRLTPLKAGNADVVVYPLQ
;
A
#
# COMPACT_ATOMS: atom_id res chain seq x y z
N MET A 1 -17.83 -60.00 -12.70
CA MET A 1 -17.93 -58.56 -12.37
C MET A 1 -16.53 -57.97 -12.19
N LYS A 2 -16.05 -57.18 -13.17
CA LYS A 2 -14.77 -56.45 -13.11
C LYS A 2 -15.11 -54.96 -13.03
N ARG A 3 -14.66 -54.27 -11.97
CA ARG A 3 -14.82 -52.80 -11.83
C ARG A 3 -13.94 -52.08 -12.87
N PRO A 4 -14.44 -51.04 -13.55
CA PRO A 4 -13.61 -50.26 -14.47
C PRO A 4 -12.71 -49.34 -13.64
N VAL A 5 -11.41 -49.62 -13.64
CA VAL A 5 -10.40 -48.68 -13.15
C VAL A 5 -10.15 -47.66 -14.26
N LEU A 6 -10.33 -46.38 -13.95
CA LEU A 6 -10.12 -45.26 -14.88
C LEU A 6 -8.71 -45.33 -15.53
N PRO A 7 -8.57 -45.07 -16.86
CA PRO A 7 -7.32 -45.29 -17.61
C PRO A 7 -6.11 -44.41 -17.22
N TRP A 8 -6.27 -43.40 -16.37
CA TRP A 8 -5.23 -42.41 -16.05
C TRP A 8 -4.31 -42.80 -14.86
N LEU A 9 -4.46 -44.01 -14.32
CA LEU A 9 -3.64 -44.54 -13.22
C LEU A 9 -2.34 -45.27 -13.65
N ARG A 10 -2.02 -45.35 -14.95
CA ARG A 10 -0.80 -46.04 -15.41
C ARG A 10 0.47 -45.22 -15.09
N ARG A 11 1.37 -45.83 -14.30
CA ARG A 11 2.77 -45.39 -14.12
C ARG A 11 3.45 -45.26 -15.48
N VAL A 12 3.74 -44.04 -15.89
CA VAL A 12 4.58 -43.75 -17.06
C VAL A 12 6.01 -44.20 -16.73
N ARG A 13 6.53 -45.18 -17.48
CA ARG A 13 7.95 -45.57 -17.42
C ARG A 13 8.81 -44.43 -18.01
N PRO A 14 9.97 -44.11 -17.41
CA PRO A 14 10.86 -43.09 -17.97
C PRO A 14 11.47 -43.60 -19.28
N ARG A 15 11.22 -42.90 -20.39
CA ARG A 15 12.00 -43.05 -21.63
C ARG A 15 13.32 -42.31 -21.45
N THR A 16 14.43 -43.03 -21.55
CA THR A 16 15.77 -42.47 -21.68
C THR A 16 15.90 -41.79 -23.03
N ALA A 17 15.71 -40.48 -23.06
CA ALA A 17 16.04 -39.65 -24.22
C ALA A 17 17.20 -38.73 -23.84
N HIS A 18 18.42 -39.17 -24.18
CA HIS A 18 19.57 -38.27 -24.29
C HIS A 18 19.30 -37.29 -25.44
N SER A 19 18.80 -36.10 -25.12
CA SER A 19 19.02 -34.92 -25.93
C SER A 19 19.21 -33.74 -24.99
N SER A 20 20.47 -33.36 -24.81
CA SER A 20 20.89 -32.12 -24.15
C SER A 20 20.48 -30.96 -25.06
N ILE A 21 19.24 -30.50 -24.93
CA ILE A 21 18.85 -29.19 -25.44
C ILE A 21 18.46 -28.38 -24.22
N GLU A 22 19.48 -27.75 -23.63
CA GLU A 22 19.30 -26.64 -22.71
C GLU A 22 18.26 -25.67 -23.30
N PRO A 23 17.40 -25.06 -22.47
CA PRO A 23 16.56 -23.96 -22.95
C PRO A 23 17.55 -22.95 -23.50
N LYS A 24 17.43 -22.61 -24.80
CA LYS A 24 18.37 -21.70 -25.42
C LYS A 24 18.47 -20.47 -24.52
N HIS A 25 19.66 -20.17 -24.01
CA HIS A 25 19.88 -19.16 -22.97
C HIS A 25 19.23 -17.81 -23.29
N TRP A 26 19.02 -17.52 -24.58
CA TRP A 26 18.26 -16.35 -25.04
C TRP A 26 16.83 -16.25 -24.50
N ALA A 27 16.08 -17.34 -24.26
CA ALA A 27 14.69 -17.24 -23.81
C ALA A 27 14.60 -16.76 -22.35
N LEU A 28 15.51 -17.24 -21.50
CA LEU A 28 15.65 -16.77 -20.12
C LEU A 28 16.24 -15.34 -20.09
N PHE A 29 17.16 -15.03 -21.00
CA PHE A 29 17.67 -13.68 -21.18
C PHE A 29 16.57 -12.70 -21.58
N LEU A 30 15.73 -13.03 -22.57
CA LEU A 30 14.59 -12.19 -22.96
C LEU A 30 13.57 -12.03 -21.82
N LEU A 31 13.30 -13.09 -21.05
CA LEU A 31 12.47 -12.98 -19.84
C LEU A 31 13.07 -11.96 -18.87
N GLY A 32 14.36 -12.09 -18.55
CA GLY A 32 15.08 -11.17 -17.67
C GLY A 32 15.06 -9.73 -18.18
N CYS A 33 15.42 -9.51 -19.44
CA CYS A 33 15.41 -8.18 -20.06
C CYS A 33 14.01 -7.57 -20.10
N SER A 34 12.99 -8.34 -20.49
CA SER A 34 11.61 -7.83 -20.53
C SER A 34 11.09 -7.44 -19.15
N ALA A 35 11.34 -8.27 -18.12
CA ALA A 35 10.99 -7.95 -16.74
C ALA A 35 11.74 -6.72 -16.23
N TRP A 36 13.05 -6.65 -16.48
CA TRP A 36 13.87 -5.52 -16.06
C TRP A 36 13.41 -4.21 -16.71
N LEU A 37 13.09 -4.21 -18.00
CA LEU A 37 12.57 -3.05 -18.71
C LEU A 37 11.23 -2.58 -18.14
N VAL A 38 10.30 -3.51 -17.89
CA VAL A 38 8.98 -3.18 -17.33
C VAL A 38 9.09 -2.62 -15.91
N TYR A 39 9.88 -3.23 -15.04
CA TYR A 39 10.08 -2.72 -13.68
C TYR A 39 10.85 -1.39 -13.68
N SER A 40 11.88 -1.24 -14.52
CA SER A 40 12.62 0.02 -14.62
C SER A 40 11.74 1.16 -15.13
N ALA A 41 10.87 0.90 -16.12
CA ALA A 41 9.90 1.87 -16.64
C ALA A 41 8.79 2.24 -15.63
N THR A 42 8.67 1.49 -14.54
CA THR A 42 7.70 1.74 -13.47
C THR A 42 8.38 1.95 -12.10
N ALA A 43 9.70 2.15 -12.10
CA ALA A 43 10.49 2.40 -10.90
C ALA A 43 10.29 3.84 -10.42
N ALA A 44 10.11 4.04 -9.11
CA ALA A 44 9.99 5.37 -8.53
C ALA A 44 11.20 6.24 -8.92
N MET A 45 10.94 7.48 -9.30
CA MET A 45 11.98 8.40 -9.80
C MET A 45 12.54 9.35 -8.76
N ASP A 46 11.84 9.50 -7.63
CA ASP A 46 12.12 10.50 -6.62
C ASP A 46 12.51 9.90 -5.26
N VAL A 47 12.82 10.77 -4.30
CA VAL A 47 13.08 10.41 -2.90
C VAL A 47 11.86 9.71 -2.28
N LEU A 48 12.13 8.60 -1.58
CA LEU A 48 11.11 7.77 -0.95
C LEU A 48 11.06 8.01 0.57
N PRO A 49 9.93 7.72 1.24
CA PRO A 49 9.81 7.91 2.69
C PRO A 49 10.37 6.71 3.47
N ALA A 50 10.55 6.89 4.78
CA ALA A 50 10.92 5.84 5.74
C ALA A 50 12.17 5.03 5.30
N ASP A 51 12.17 3.71 5.49
CA ASP A 51 13.31 2.83 5.21
C ASP A 51 13.80 2.93 3.76
N SER A 52 12.90 3.16 2.79
CA SER A 52 13.30 3.34 1.40
C SER A 52 14.14 4.60 1.19
N GLY A 53 13.79 5.71 1.86
CA GLY A 53 14.58 6.94 1.86
C GLY A 53 15.92 6.78 2.55
N GLU A 54 15.95 6.03 3.65
CA GLU A 54 17.18 5.69 4.36
C GLU A 54 18.12 4.87 3.47
N PHE A 55 17.61 3.84 2.80
CA PHE A 55 18.37 3.02 1.88
C PHE A 55 18.96 3.85 0.72
N GLN A 56 18.22 4.83 0.21
CA GLN A 56 18.72 5.78 -0.78
C GLN A 56 19.87 6.64 -0.22
N LEU A 57 19.73 7.16 1.01
CA LEU A 57 20.74 7.94 1.70
C LEU A 57 22.03 7.14 1.95
N VAL A 58 21.93 5.94 2.56
CA VAL A 58 23.11 5.15 2.92
C VAL A 58 23.81 4.57 1.69
N ALA A 59 23.09 4.27 0.59
CA ALA A 59 23.73 3.90 -0.66
C ALA A 59 24.52 5.08 -1.26
N ALA A 60 23.93 6.29 -1.28
CA ALA A 60 24.60 7.48 -1.81
C ALA A 60 25.87 7.84 -1.01
N GLY A 61 25.78 7.82 0.33
CA GLY A 61 26.86 8.26 1.21
C GLY A 61 27.75 7.15 1.78
N TRP A 62 27.63 5.90 1.30
CA TRP A 62 28.28 4.74 1.92
C TRP A 62 28.01 4.68 3.45
N GLY A 63 26.76 4.91 3.83
CA GLY A 63 26.30 5.00 5.22
C GLY A 63 26.14 3.64 5.90
N ILE A 64 25.47 3.64 7.05
CA ILE A 64 25.09 2.44 7.79
C ILE A 64 23.58 2.49 8.03
N ALA A 65 22.84 1.49 7.54
CA ALA A 65 21.39 1.43 7.75
C ALA A 65 21.05 1.06 9.21
N HIS A 66 19.78 1.17 9.57
CA HIS A 66 19.25 0.70 10.84
C HIS A 66 19.51 -0.81 11.02
N PRO A 67 19.58 -1.30 12.27
CA PRO A 67 19.87 -2.71 12.57
C PRO A 67 18.98 -3.66 11.76
N PRO A 68 19.54 -4.72 11.13
CA PRO A 68 20.90 -5.26 11.30
C PRO A 68 22.00 -4.58 10.48
N GLY A 69 21.73 -3.44 9.86
CA GLY A 69 22.72 -2.61 9.14
C GLY A 69 22.83 -2.90 7.65
N TYR A 70 22.24 -4.00 7.19
CA TYR A 70 22.16 -4.41 5.78
C TYR A 70 23.45 -4.16 4.96
N PRO A 71 24.63 -4.60 5.44
CA PRO A 71 25.90 -4.20 4.83
C PRO A 71 26.07 -4.69 3.40
N LEU A 72 25.58 -5.89 3.09
CA LEU A 72 25.61 -6.40 1.72
C LEU A 72 24.82 -5.52 0.75
N TYR A 73 23.61 -5.12 1.16
CA TYR A 73 22.76 -4.26 0.35
C TYR A 73 23.35 -2.86 0.20
N THR A 74 23.91 -2.30 1.27
CA THR A 74 24.54 -0.98 1.23
C THR A 74 25.77 -0.97 0.32
N LEU A 75 26.64 -1.98 0.40
CA LEU A 75 27.82 -2.12 -0.48
C LEU A 75 27.44 -2.22 -1.95
N VAL A 76 26.51 -3.13 -2.28
CA VAL A 76 26.07 -3.32 -3.67
C VAL A 76 25.30 -2.10 -4.17
N GLY A 77 24.46 -1.50 -3.33
CA GLY A 77 23.71 -0.29 -3.62
C GLY A 77 24.62 0.90 -3.89
N ALA A 78 25.61 1.13 -3.04
CA ALA A 78 26.58 2.21 -3.20
C ALA A 78 27.40 2.04 -4.50
N LEU A 79 27.93 0.84 -4.75
CA LEU A 79 28.59 0.55 -6.03
C LEU A 79 27.65 0.82 -7.22
N TRP A 80 26.41 0.37 -7.13
CA TRP A 80 25.43 0.55 -8.20
C TRP A 80 25.12 2.02 -8.49
N VAL A 81 24.79 2.84 -7.48
CA VAL A 81 24.42 4.24 -7.68
C VAL A 81 25.58 5.11 -8.16
N HIS A 82 26.81 4.75 -7.81
CA HIS A 82 28.03 5.45 -8.24
C HIS A 82 28.53 4.99 -9.61
N LEU A 83 28.28 3.73 -10.02
CA LEU A 83 28.68 3.22 -11.33
C LEU A 83 27.65 3.49 -12.44
N LEU A 84 26.35 3.54 -12.11
CA LEU A 84 25.28 3.74 -13.08
C LEU A 84 24.99 5.25 -13.25
N PRO A 85 25.18 5.85 -14.44
CA PRO A 85 25.01 7.30 -14.62
C PRO A 85 23.59 7.73 -15.03
N TRP A 86 22.56 6.89 -14.86
CA TRP A 86 21.20 7.17 -15.35
C TRP A 86 20.26 7.67 -14.25
N GLY A 87 19.68 8.86 -14.43
CA GLY A 87 18.75 9.46 -13.47
C GLY A 87 19.41 9.96 -12.19
N SER A 88 18.57 10.42 -11.24
CA SER A 88 18.98 10.83 -9.89
C SER A 88 19.52 9.65 -9.08
N MET A 89 20.31 9.90 -8.03
CA MET A 89 20.75 8.82 -7.13
C MET A 89 19.58 8.08 -6.48
N PHE A 90 18.48 8.79 -6.17
CA PHE A 90 17.24 8.20 -5.68
C PHE A 90 16.69 7.14 -6.65
N HIS A 91 16.61 7.48 -7.94
CA HIS A 91 16.11 6.58 -8.98
C HIS A 91 17.06 5.40 -9.23
N ARG A 92 18.38 5.63 -9.25
CA ARG A 92 19.38 4.58 -9.51
C ARG A 92 19.22 3.40 -8.57
N LEU A 93 19.04 3.63 -7.26
CA LEU A 93 18.89 2.53 -6.31
C LEU A 93 17.59 1.74 -6.56
N ASN A 94 16.52 2.39 -7.00
CA ASN A 94 15.27 1.72 -7.37
C ASN A 94 15.47 0.79 -8.59
N LEU A 95 16.33 1.18 -9.55
CA LEU A 95 16.70 0.35 -10.70
C LEU A 95 17.48 -0.92 -10.29
N LEU A 96 18.24 -0.90 -9.19
CA LEU A 96 18.86 -2.10 -8.64
C LEU A 96 17.80 -3.11 -8.20
N SER A 97 16.75 -2.66 -7.51
CA SER A 97 15.61 -3.52 -7.15
C SER A 97 14.96 -4.15 -8.38
N SER A 98 14.80 -3.39 -9.48
CA SER A 98 14.25 -3.90 -10.74
C SER A 98 15.12 -4.98 -11.36
N LEU A 99 16.45 -4.84 -11.30
CA LEU A 99 17.39 -5.84 -11.79
C LEU A 99 17.34 -7.11 -10.94
N LEU A 100 17.36 -6.99 -9.61
CA LEU A 100 17.28 -8.11 -8.69
C LEU A 100 15.96 -8.89 -8.84
N ALA A 101 14.84 -8.18 -9.08
CA ALA A 101 13.55 -8.78 -9.39
C ALA A 101 13.60 -9.61 -10.68
N ALA A 102 14.18 -9.07 -11.75
CA ALA A 102 14.33 -9.77 -13.02
C ALA A 102 15.19 -11.04 -12.89
N ILE A 103 16.30 -10.98 -12.15
CA ILE A 103 17.14 -12.15 -11.86
C ILE A 103 16.35 -13.18 -11.06
N THR A 104 15.61 -12.76 -10.03
CA THR A 104 14.75 -13.63 -9.22
C THR A 104 13.74 -14.39 -10.08
N LEU A 105 13.09 -13.71 -11.05
CA LEU A 105 12.15 -14.34 -11.98
C LEU A 105 12.85 -15.37 -12.88
N VAL A 106 14.04 -15.05 -13.41
CA VAL A 106 14.84 -16.00 -14.20
C VAL A 106 15.20 -17.23 -13.38
N MET A 107 15.65 -17.07 -12.14
CA MET A 107 15.99 -18.20 -11.26
C MET A 107 14.76 -19.04 -10.90
N THR A 108 13.62 -18.40 -10.68
CA THR A 108 12.33 -19.09 -10.48
C THR A 108 11.95 -19.92 -11.70
N ALA A 109 12.08 -19.36 -12.91
CA ALA A 109 11.85 -20.09 -14.17
C ALA A 109 12.79 -21.30 -14.28
N GLN A 110 14.08 -21.09 -14.04
CA GLN A 110 15.08 -22.14 -14.10
C GLN A 110 14.82 -23.25 -13.09
N THR A 111 14.35 -22.92 -11.89
CA THR A 111 14.01 -23.89 -10.84
C THR A 111 12.90 -24.82 -11.32
N VAL A 112 11.79 -24.25 -11.83
CA VAL A 112 10.70 -25.03 -12.42
C VAL A 112 11.22 -25.90 -13.56
N MET A 113 11.97 -25.32 -14.50
CA MET A 113 12.51 -26.06 -15.64
C MET A 113 13.43 -27.21 -15.24
N THR A 114 14.26 -27.02 -14.22
CA THR A 114 15.21 -28.03 -13.74
C THR A 114 14.48 -29.19 -13.11
N TRP A 115 13.53 -28.91 -12.21
CA TRP A 115 12.71 -29.96 -11.63
C TRP A 115 11.89 -30.67 -12.70
N THR A 116 11.09 -29.98 -13.52
CA THR A 116 10.17 -30.62 -14.47
C THR A 116 10.90 -31.49 -15.51
N ARG A 117 12.08 -31.06 -15.98
CA ARG A 117 12.93 -31.90 -16.85
C ARG A 117 13.44 -33.12 -16.14
N SER A 118 13.89 -33.00 -14.89
CA SER A 118 14.30 -34.16 -14.09
C SER A 118 13.15 -35.16 -13.87
N LEU A 119 11.90 -34.70 -13.97
CA LEU A 119 10.69 -35.52 -13.93
C LEU A 119 10.32 -36.15 -15.28
N GLY A 120 11.06 -35.87 -16.35
CA GLY A 120 10.78 -36.37 -17.70
C GLY A 120 9.61 -35.68 -18.41
N LEU A 121 9.21 -34.47 -17.97
CA LEU A 121 8.14 -33.73 -18.63
C LEU A 121 8.62 -33.13 -19.95
N SER A 122 7.72 -33.03 -20.93
CA SER A 122 8.02 -32.46 -22.25
C SER A 122 8.50 -31.01 -22.17
N LYS A 123 9.25 -30.59 -23.18
CA LYS A 123 9.76 -29.22 -23.32
C LYS A 123 8.64 -28.19 -23.28
N ARG A 124 7.54 -28.45 -23.98
CA ARG A 124 6.36 -27.55 -24.03
C ARG A 124 5.74 -27.39 -22.64
N ALA A 125 5.42 -28.49 -21.97
CA ALA A 125 4.84 -28.47 -20.63
C ALA A 125 5.74 -27.72 -19.63
N THR A 126 7.05 -27.95 -19.70
CA THR A 126 8.05 -27.26 -18.88
C THR A 126 8.07 -25.76 -19.11
N ILE A 127 8.05 -25.30 -20.37
CA ILE A 127 8.04 -23.86 -20.69
C ILE A 127 6.75 -23.20 -20.17
N ILE A 128 5.60 -23.84 -20.37
CA ILE A 128 4.30 -23.31 -19.93
C ILE A 128 4.26 -23.20 -18.40
N GLY A 129 4.73 -24.22 -17.67
CA GLY A 129 4.78 -24.16 -16.21
C GLY A 129 5.75 -23.10 -15.67
N ALA A 130 6.93 -22.95 -16.29
CA ALA A 130 7.89 -21.91 -15.93
C ALA A 130 7.32 -20.51 -16.19
N PHE A 131 6.64 -20.31 -17.34
CA PHE A 131 5.95 -19.07 -17.65
C PHE A 131 4.81 -18.77 -16.66
N ALA A 132 4.00 -19.76 -16.31
CA ALA A 132 2.92 -19.57 -15.34
C ALA A 132 3.45 -19.19 -13.94
N ALA A 133 4.52 -19.84 -13.46
CA ALA A 133 5.14 -19.49 -12.18
C ALA A 133 5.68 -18.05 -12.18
N THR A 134 6.45 -17.70 -13.21
CA THR A 134 7.10 -16.39 -13.30
C THR A 134 6.11 -15.26 -13.54
N LEU A 135 5.14 -15.43 -14.44
CA LEU A 135 4.13 -14.42 -14.69
C LEU A 135 3.24 -14.18 -13.45
N THR A 136 2.91 -15.24 -12.71
CA THR A 136 2.15 -15.11 -11.46
C THR A 136 2.92 -14.35 -10.38
N LEU A 137 4.23 -14.62 -10.22
CA LEU A 137 5.07 -13.87 -9.29
C LEU A 137 5.28 -12.42 -9.75
N ALA A 138 5.56 -12.22 -11.04
CA ALA A 138 5.88 -10.92 -11.61
C ALA A 138 4.71 -9.92 -11.47
N LEU A 139 3.47 -10.42 -11.51
CA LEU A 139 2.25 -9.61 -11.43
C LEU A 139 1.69 -9.45 -10.01
N ALA A 140 2.30 -10.10 -9.00
CA ALA A 140 1.91 -9.91 -7.61
C ALA A 140 2.23 -8.46 -7.17
N PRO A 141 1.25 -7.65 -6.71
CA PRO A 141 1.45 -6.24 -6.41
C PRO A 141 2.58 -5.96 -5.42
N THR A 142 2.72 -6.76 -4.37
CA THR A 142 3.80 -6.55 -3.39
C THR A 142 5.16 -6.86 -4.00
N PHE A 143 5.27 -7.89 -4.85
CA PHE A 143 6.51 -8.18 -5.57
C PHE A 143 6.87 -7.04 -6.53
N TRP A 144 5.89 -6.51 -7.27
CA TRP A 144 6.08 -5.38 -8.17
C TRP A 144 6.51 -4.11 -7.42
N ALA A 145 5.84 -3.76 -6.31
CA ALA A 145 6.19 -2.58 -5.51
C ALA A 145 7.62 -2.63 -4.97
N GLN A 146 8.06 -3.80 -4.52
CA GLN A 146 9.44 -3.99 -4.07
C GLN A 146 10.41 -4.11 -5.27
N ALA A 147 9.95 -4.42 -6.48
CA ALA A 147 10.80 -4.39 -7.67
C ALA A 147 11.04 -2.94 -8.16
N THR A 148 10.22 -1.98 -7.74
CA THR A 148 10.22 -0.59 -8.24
C THR A 148 10.67 0.45 -7.21
N THR A 149 11.05 0.05 -6.00
CA THR A 149 11.48 0.94 -4.91
C THR A 149 12.73 0.41 -4.22
N ALA A 150 13.49 1.26 -3.53
CA ALA A 150 14.66 0.87 -2.74
C ALA A 150 14.22 0.08 -1.51
N ASN A 151 14.68 -1.17 -1.39
CA ASN A 151 14.35 -2.05 -0.28
C ASN A 151 15.32 -3.23 -0.14
N ILE A 152 15.26 -3.84 1.03
CA ILE A 152 15.98 -5.04 1.43
C ILE A 152 15.27 -6.35 1.04
N ARG A 153 14.04 -6.31 0.52
CA ARG A 153 13.23 -7.50 0.21
C ARG A 153 13.67 -8.18 -1.08
N MET A 154 14.09 -7.42 -2.10
CA MET A 154 14.53 -7.98 -3.38
C MET A 154 15.78 -8.88 -3.28
N PRO A 155 16.84 -8.52 -2.53
CA PRO A 155 17.93 -9.46 -2.26
C PRO A 155 17.45 -10.73 -1.55
N THR A 156 16.55 -10.61 -0.56
CA THR A 156 15.98 -11.78 0.13
C THR A 156 15.25 -12.71 -0.85
N MET A 157 14.43 -12.16 -1.75
CA MET A 157 13.75 -12.94 -2.79
C MET A 157 14.74 -13.63 -3.74
N LEU A 158 15.82 -12.94 -4.12
CA LEU A 158 16.89 -13.51 -4.93
C LEU A 158 17.55 -14.70 -4.23
N PHE A 159 17.92 -14.57 -2.95
CA PHE A 159 18.54 -15.66 -2.20
C PHE A 159 17.59 -16.85 -2.00
N VAL A 160 16.28 -16.59 -1.82
CA VAL A 160 15.27 -17.66 -1.79
C VAL A 160 15.23 -18.42 -3.12
N ALA A 161 15.15 -17.69 -4.24
CA ALA A 161 15.11 -18.30 -5.58
C ALA A 161 16.42 -19.05 -5.90
N TRP A 162 17.56 -18.50 -5.46
CA TRP A 162 18.86 -19.15 -5.59
C TRP A 162 18.93 -20.46 -4.81
N GLY A 163 18.51 -20.47 -3.55
CA GLY A 163 18.49 -21.69 -2.75
C GLY A 163 17.64 -22.80 -3.38
N TYR A 164 16.42 -22.47 -3.83
CA TYR A 164 15.57 -23.44 -4.51
C TYR A 164 16.16 -23.94 -5.84
N GLN A 165 16.83 -23.07 -6.60
CA GLN A 165 17.50 -23.47 -7.83
C GLN A 165 18.65 -24.47 -7.55
N GLU A 166 19.43 -24.26 -6.50
CA GLU A 166 20.49 -25.21 -6.12
C GLU A 166 19.92 -26.53 -5.60
N LEU A 167 18.79 -26.51 -4.87
CA LEU A 167 18.08 -27.74 -4.50
C LEU A 167 17.57 -28.51 -5.73
N ALA A 168 17.07 -27.79 -6.74
CA ALA A 168 16.65 -28.40 -8.00
C ALA A 168 17.81 -29.04 -8.75
N ARG A 169 18.96 -28.35 -8.82
CA ARG A 169 20.21 -28.89 -9.38
C ARG A 169 20.71 -30.10 -8.60
N TYR A 170 20.68 -30.06 -7.26
CA TYR A 170 21.09 -31.18 -6.41
C TYR A 170 20.25 -32.43 -6.69
N SER A 171 18.92 -32.28 -6.67
CA SER A 171 17.98 -33.36 -7.00
C SER A 171 18.22 -33.93 -8.42
N ALA A 172 18.52 -33.07 -9.40
CA ALA A 172 18.79 -33.51 -10.76
C ALA A 172 20.14 -34.25 -10.89
N SER A 173 21.17 -33.81 -10.16
CA SER A 173 22.49 -34.45 -10.15
C SER A 173 22.48 -35.86 -9.56
N GLN A 174 21.70 -36.07 -8.48
CA GLN A 174 21.52 -37.38 -7.86
C GLN A 174 20.90 -38.40 -8.83
N ARG A 175 19.97 -37.97 -9.70
CA ARG A 175 19.32 -38.85 -10.68
C ARG A 175 20.20 -39.18 -11.89
N SER A 176 21.16 -38.31 -12.21
CA SER A 176 22.01 -38.43 -13.39
C SER A 176 23.39 -39.04 -13.09
N GLY A 177 23.68 -39.33 -11.81
CA GLY A 177 24.97 -39.89 -11.39
C GLY A 177 26.16 -38.92 -11.55
N ILE A 178 25.90 -37.62 -11.75
CA ILE A 178 26.93 -36.61 -12.01
C ILE A 178 27.62 -36.20 -10.70
N THR A 179 28.95 -36.23 -10.65
CA THR A 179 29.80 -35.93 -9.48
C THR A 179 30.00 -34.43 -9.21
N LYS A 180 28.94 -33.60 -9.33
CA LYS A 180 29.01 -32.14 -9.05
C LYS A 180 28.37 -31.72 -7.72
N HIS A 181 27.99 -32.68 -6.87
CA HIS A 181 27.23 -32.44 -5.65
C HIS A 181 27.88 -31.42 -4.70
N ASP A 182 29.20 -31.47 -4.52
CA ASP A 182 29.88 -30.59 -3.55
C ASP A 182 29.90 -29.12 -3.99
N ARG A 183 29.98 -28.84 -5.31
CA ARG A 183 29.89 -27.47 -5.83
C ARG A 183 28.49 -26.89 -5.66
N ILE A 184 27.46 -27.72 -5.82
CA ILE A 184 26.06 -27.32 -5.60
C ILE A 184 25.84 -27.02 -4.11
N LEU A 185 26.35 -27.87 -3.20
CA LEU A 185 26.29 -27.61 -1.77
C LEU A 185 27.04 -26.34 -1.36
N MET A 186 28.19 -26.05 -1.97
CA MET A 186 28.90 -24.78 -1.77
C MET A 186 28.10 -23.57 -2.26
N SER A 187 27.47 -23.65 -3.44
CA SER A 187 26.59 -22.60 -3.99
C SER A 187 25.38 -22.35 -3.09
N LEU A 188 24.71 -23.42 -2.65
CA LEU A 188 23.59 -23.33 -1.72
C LEU A 188 24.02 -22.72 -0.38
N ALA A 189 25.19 -23.12 0.15
CA ALA A 189 25.71 -22.58 1.40
C ALA A 189 26.11 -21.11 1.28
N LEU A 190 26.68 -20.69 0.14
CA LEU A 190 26.94 -19.28 -0.14
C LEU A 190 25.65 -18.46 -0.19
N ALA A 191 24.63 -18.93 -0.91
CA ALA A 191 23.31 -18.29 -0.98
C ALA A 191 22.66 -18.18 0.41
N THR A 192 22.81 -19.23 1.22
CA THR A 192 22.30 -19.28 2.60
C THR A 192 23.06 -18.32 3.52
N GLY A 193 24.39 -18.27 3.44
CA GLY A 193 25.23 -17.37 4.23
C GLY A 193 24.99 -15.90 3.91
N LEU A 194 25.02 -15.54 2.62
CA LEU A 194 24.69 -14.18 2.15
C LEU A 194 23.25 -13.80 2.52
N GLY A 195 22.31 -14.71 2.32
CA GLY A 195 20.90 -14.43 2.55
C GLY A 195 20.53 -14.30 4.02
N ILE A 196 21.05 -15.15 4.91
CA ILE A 196 20.87 -15.00 6.36
C ILE A 196 21.60 -13.76 6.87
N GLY A 197 22.81 -13.49 6.36
CA GLY A 197 23.59 -12.30 6.73
C GLY A 197 22.99 -10.98 6.24
N HIS A 198 22.19 -11.02 5.17
CA HIS A 198 21.41 -9.89 4.68
C HIS A 198 20.08 -9.75 5.43
N HIS A 199 19.32 -10.84 5.55
CA HIS A 199 18.03 -10.84 6.21
C HIS A 199 17.79 -12.17 6.96
N PRO A 200 17.78 -12.17 8.32
CA PRO A 200 17.70 -13.40 9.12
C PRO A 200 16.48 -14.28 8.85
N SER A 201 15.37 -13.70 8.36
CA SER A 201 14.16 -14.48 8.04
C SER A 201 14.38 -15.59 7.01
N LEU A 202 15.45 -15.55 6.21
CA LEU A 202 15.75 -16.64 5.28
C LEU A 202 15.88 -18.00 5.98
N VAL A 203 16.27 -18.02 7.26
CA VAL A 203 16.35 -19.24 8.09
C VAL A 203 15.05 -20.03 8.02
N PHE A 204 13.89 -19.38 8.08
CA PHE A 204 12.59 -20.06 8.11
C PHE A 204 12.28 -20.79 6.79
N ILE A 205 12.66 -20.21 5.65
CA ILE A 205 12.60 -20.88 4.36
C ILE A 205 13.62 -22.02 4.29
N ALA A 206 14.84 -21.77 4.77
CA ALA A 206 15.95 -22.72 4.74
C ALA A 206 15.70 -24.00 5.57
N VAL A 207 14.82 -23.97 6.58
CA VAL A 207 14.36 -25.19 7.27
C VAL A 207 13.75 -26.19 6.28
N GLY A 208 12.91 -25.72 5.34
CA GLY A 208 12.40 -26.59 4.28
C GLY A 208 13.49 -27.07 3.33
N TRP A 209 14.52 -26.26 3.06
CA TRP A 209 15.68 -26.68 2.26
C TRP A 209 16.47 -27.81 2.91
N LEU A 210 16.75 -27.67 4.22
CA LEU A 210 17.42 -28.70 5.01
C LEU A 210 16.60 -29.99 5.05
N PHE A 211 15.29 -29.88 5.25
CA PHE A 211 14.37 -31.01 5.21
C PHE A 211 14.41 -31.73 3.85
N TYR A 212 14.43 -30.97 2.75
CA TYR A 212 14.53 -31.54 1.41
C TYR A 212 15.87 -32.23 1.17
N LEU A 213 16.98 -31.60 1.55
CA LEU A 213 18.32 -32.18 1.44
C LEU A 213 18.44 -33.48 2.24
N TRP A 214 17.97 -33.48 3.48
CA TRP A 214 17.95 -34.67 4.32
C TRP A 214 17.11 -35.78 3.71
N TRP A 215 15.95 -35.48 3.13
CA TRP A 215 15.12 -36.49 2.48
C TRP A 215 15.69 -36.96 1.13
N LEU A 216 16.42 -36.11 0.41
CA LEU A 216 17.10 -36.48 -0.83
C LEU A 216 18.32 -37.37 -0.58
N ASP A 217 19.12 -37.05 0.44
CA ASP A 217 20.36 -37.73 0.80
C ASP A 217 20.47 -37.88 2.33
N PRO A 218 19.81 -38.91 2.92
CA PRO A 218 19.78 -39.10 4.38
C PRO A 218 21.15 -39.40 5.01
N HIS A 219 22.14 -39.79 4.19
CA HIS A 219 23.49 -40.06 4.65
C HIS A 219 24.37 -38.80 4.66
N LEU A 220 23.97 -37.72 3.98
CA LEU A 220 24.73 -36.47 3.92
C LEU A 220 25.14 -35.91 5.29
N PRO A 221 24.29 -35.90 6.34
CA PRO A 221 24.70 -35.42 7.67
C PRO A 221 25.82 -36.26 8.31
N ARG A 222 25.95 -37.52 7.93
CA ARG A 222 26.99 -38.44 8.44
C ARG A 222 28.32 -38.37 7.66
N GLN A 223 28.43 -37.44 6.70
CA GLN A 223 29.60 -37.29 5.83
C GLN A 223 30.34 -35.96 6.14
N PRO A 224 31.02 -35.81 7.29
CA PRO A 224 31.57 -34.52 7.76
C PRO A 224 32.56 -33.88 6.77
N ARG A 225 33.30 -34.71 6.01
CA ARG A 225 34.24 -34.23 4.98
C ARG A 225 33.57 -33.43 3.85
N ARG A 226 32.25 -33.55 3.67
CA ARG A 226 31.50 -32.81 2.65
C ARG A 226 30.97 -31.47 3.15
N TRP A 227 31.10 -31.18 4.45
CA TRP A 227 30.52 -29.98 5.07
C TRP A 227 31.51 -28.84 5.29
N TRP A 228 32.82 -29.09 5.43
CA TRP A 228 33.77 -28.02 5.75
C TRP A 228 33.85 -26.93 4.65
N ARG A 229 33.78 -27.30 3.36
CA ARG A 229 33.76 -26.32 2.25
C ARG A 229 32.44 -25.54 2.20
N PRO A 230 31.24 -26.18 2.19
CA PRO A 230 29.98 -25.45 2.31
C PRO A 230 29.92 -24.56 3.55
N LEU A 231 30.33 -25.06 4.72
CA LEU A 231 30.35 -24.27 5.96
C LEU A 231 31.27 -23.05 5.82
N GLY A 232 32.47 -23.23 5.26
CA GLY A 232 33.37 -22.11 4.97
C GLY A 232 32.75 -21.08 4.01
N MET A 233 32.02 -21.52 2.97
CA MET A 233 31.30 -20.63 2.06
C MET A 233 30.13 -19.90 2.73
N ALA A 234 29.37 -20.57 3.61
CA ALA A 234 28.30 -19.93 4.37
C ALA A 234 28.86 -18.89 5.35
N LEU A 235 29.91 -19.23 6.09
CA LEU A 235 30.58 -18.31 7.02
C LEU A 235 31.21 -17.12 6.30
N ALA A 236 31.85 -17.34 5.15
CA ALA A 236 32.39 -16.27 4.33
C ALA A 236 31.27 -15.39 3.75
N GLY A 237 30.21 -15.99 3.23
CA GLY A 237 29.04 -15.27 2.71
C GLY A 237 28.35 -14.43 3.78
N TRP A 238 28.26 -14.94 5.01
CA TRP A 238 27.73 -14.17 6.14
C TRP A 238 28.69 -13.08 6.62
N GLY A 239 29.97 -13.42 6.84
CA GLY A 239 30.94 -12.61 7.57
C GLY A 239 31.63 -11.52 6.75
N LEU A 240 31.91 -11.75 5.46
CA LEU A 240 32.61 -10.76 4.63
C LEU A 240 31.83 -9.44 4.50
N PRO A 241 30.51 -9.43 4.26
CA PRO A 241 29.74 -8.19 4.28
C PRO A 241 29.82 -7.47 5.63
N GLN A 242 29.86 -8.18 6.77
CA GLN A 242 29.87 -7.54 8.09
C GLN A 242 31.12 -6.71 8.36
N LEU A 243 32.23 -6.98 7.66
CA LEU A 243 33.44 -6.16 7.75
C LEU A 243 33.18 -4.71 7.35
N TYR A 244 32.20 -4.46 6.47
CA TYR A 244 31.77 -3.10 6.11
C TYR A 244 31.31 -2.30 7.34
N LEU A 245 30.55 -2.91 8.24
CA LEU A 245 30.04 -2.24 9.44
C LEU A 245 31.18 -1.84 10.38
N LEU A 246 32.19 -2.70 10.52
CA LEU A 246 33.37 -2.41 11.34
C LEU A 246 34.21 -1.29 10.74
N ILE A 247 34.47 -1.34 9.42
CA ILE A 247 35.28 -0.34 8.72
C ILE A 247 34.58 1.01 8.74
N ARG A 248 33.33 1.07 8.27
CA ARG A 248 32.57 2.33 8.21
C ARG A 248 32.19 2.84 9.60
N GLY A 249 31.92 1.96 10.54
CA GLY A 249 31.62 2.33 11.93
C GLY A 249 32.78 3.03 12.63
N SER A 250 34.03 2.81 12.18
CA SER A 250 35.23 3.47 12.70
C SER A 250 35.55 4.84 12.09
N MET A 251 34.84 5.23 11.02
CA MET A 251 35.09 6.48 10.30
C MET A 251 34.18 7.61 10.83
N ALA A 252 34.71 8.84 10.81
CA ALA A 252 33.93 10.04 11.06
C ALA A 252 32.99 10.34 9.89
N ASP A 253 31.92 11.09 10.17
CA ASP A 253 30.98 11.65 9.17
C ASP A 253 30.32 10.61 8.23
N VAL A 254 30.21 9.36 8.68
CA VAL A 254 29.47 8.31 7.97
C VAL A 254 27.97 8.48 8.25
N PRO A 255 27.11 8.61 7.21
CA PRO A 255 25.67 8.77 7.39
C PRO A 255 25.07 7.65 8.24
N LEU A 256 24.32 8.05 9.27
CA LEU A 256 23.61 7.17 10.20
C LEU A 256 24.51 6.17 10.95
N ASN A 257 25.81 6.46 11.10
CA ASN A 257 26.69 5.67 11.95
C ASN A 257 26.21 5.74 13.43
N PRO A 258 25.88 4.60 14.07
CA PRO A 258 25.41 4.59 15.45
C PRO A 258 26.53 4.78 16.49
N GLY A 259 27.78 4.92 16.08
CA GLY A 259 28.94 5.25 16.93
C GLY A 259 29.46 4.11 17.82
N SER A 260 28.70 3.02 18.00
CA SER A 260 29.04 1.91 18.91
C SER A 260 29.59 0.65 18.22
N LEU A 261 29.67 0.63 16.88
CA LEU A 261 30.04 -0.55 16.08
C LEU A 261 31.48 -1.02 16.26
N THR A 262 32.38 -0.16 16.74
CA THR A 262 33.77 -0.50 17.01
C THR A 262 33.95 -1.30 18.31
N THR A 263 32.89 -1.43 19.11
CA THR A 263 32.88 -2.27 20.31
C THR A 263 32.26 -3.64 20.03
N TRP A 264 32.74 -4.69 20.70
CA TRP A 264 32.16 -6.04 20.59
C TRP A 264 30.66 -6.04 20.89
N THR A 265 30.25 -5.38 21.97
CA THR A 265 28.85 -5.30 22.39
C THR A 265 28.00 -4.54 21.38
N GLY A 266 28.44 -3.36 20.92
CA GLY A 266 27.69 -2.56 19.96
C GLY A 266 27.57 -3.22 18.60
N PHE A 267 28.64 -3.85 18.10
CA PHE A 267 28.61 -4.64 16.86
C PHE A 267 27.55 -5.74 16.91
N TRP A 268 27.57 -6.60 17.93
CA TRP A 268 26.59 -7.69 18.04
C TRP A 268 25.18 -7.21 18.37
N HIS A 269 25.04 -6.11 19.10
CA HIS A 269 23.74 -5.51 19.35
C HIS A 269 23.09 -5.03 18.04
N HIS A 270 23.89 -4.40 17.17
CA HIS A 270 23.45 -3.93 15.86
C HIS A 270 23.20 -5.09 14.89
N VAL A 271 24.19 -5.96 14.64
CA VAL A 271 24.08 -7.06 13.66
C VAL A 271 22.94 -8.05 13.99
N LEU A 272 22.68 -8.31 15.27
CA LEU A 272 21.58 -9.18 15.68
C LEU A 272 20.24 -8.43 15.83
N ALA A 273 20.21 -7.13 15.53
CA ALA A 273 19.03 -6.29 15.66
C ALA A 273 18.35 -6.41 17.04
N ARG A 274 19.15 -6.45 18.12
CA ARG A 274 18.65 -6.78 19.47
C ARG A 274 17.58 -5.80 19.99
N GLY A 275 17.59 -4.55 19.52
CA GLY A 275 16.54 -3.57 19.82
C GLY A 275 15.14 -3.97 19.33
N PHE A 276 15.06 -4.84 18.32
CA PHE A 276 13.80 -5.37 17.76
C PHE A 276 13.43 -6.76 18.27
N GLY A 277 14.16 -7.27 19.27
CA GLY A 277 13.97 -8.64 19.78
C GLY A 277 12.56 -8.94 20.28
N GLY A 278 11.84 -7.92 20.76
CA GLY A 278 10.45 -8.03 21.24
C GLY A 278 9.39 -8.06 20.13
N ASP A 279 9.75 -7.83 18.86
CA ASP A 279 8.77 -7.81 17.77
C ASP A 279 8.55 -9.19 17.16
N MET A 280 9.57 -10.05 17.20
CA MET A 280 9.49 -11.43 16.72
C MET A 280 8.57 -12.25 17.61
N PHE A 281 7.55 -12.87 17.03
CA PHE A 281 6.52 -13.63 17.74
C PHE A 281 5.68 -12.81 18.75
N ALA A 282 5.69 -11.47 18.64
CA ALA A 282 4.89 -10.59 19.48
C ALA A 282 3.39 -10.93 19.49
N TYR A 283 2.89 -11.47 18.37
CA TYR A 283 1.49 -11.87 18.20
C TYR A 283 1.30 -13.40 18.13
N ALA A 284 2.17 -14.17 18.81
CA ALA A 284 2.07 -15.63 18.85
C ALA A 284 1.07 -16.16 19.88
N ALA A 285 0.52 -15.30 20.75
CA ALA A 285 -0.49 -15.70 21.73
C ALA A 285 -1.79 -16.15 21.01
N PRO A 286 -2.56 -17.10 21.59
CA PRO A 286 -3.77 -17.61 20.95
C PRO A 286 -4.82 -16.53 20.61
N ALA A 287 -4.97 -15.51 21.47
CA ALA A 287 -5.91 -14.40 21.24
C ALA A 287 -5.52 -13.55 20.02
N ASP A 288 -4.23 -13.19 19.91
CA ASP A 288 -3.73 -12.44 18.76
C ASP A 288 -3.83 -13.26 17.46
N LEU A 289 -3.52 -14.56 17.52
CA LEU A 289 -3.67 -15.44 16.37
C LEU A 289 -5.13 -15.57 15.92
N LYS A 290 -6.09 -15.65 16.86
CA LYS A 290 -7.54 -15.62 16.56
C LYS A 290 -7.90 -14.36 15.77
N ALA A 291 -7.34 -13.21 16.14
CA ALA A 291 -7.58 -11.93 15.47
C ALA A 291 -6.84 -11.79 14.12
N ARG A 292 -5.62 -12.31 14.00
CA ARG A 292 -4.76 -12.09 12.82
C ARG A 292 -4.88 -13.18 11.74
N LEU A 293 -5.20 -14.42 12.06
CA LEU A 293 -5.37 -15.49 11.06
C LEU A 293 -6.41 -15.15 9.96
N PRO A 294 -7.53 -14.47 10.25
CA PRO A 294 -8.48 -14.00 9.24
C PRO A 294 -7.88 -13.01 8.22
N LEU A 295 -6.70 -12.43 8.48
CA LEU A 295 -6.00 -11.56 7.53
C LEU A 295 -5.28 -12.35 6.43
N LEU A 296 -4.96 -13.64 6.62
CA LEU A 296 -4.23 -14.45 5.63
C LEU A 296 -4.95 -14.52 4.27
N PRO A 297 -6.26 -14.80 4.18
CA PRO A 297 -6.99 -14.72 2.92
C PRO A 297 -6.87 -13.35 2.23
N VAL A 298 -6.92 -12.26 2.99
CA VAL A 298 -6.77 -10.89 2.45
C VAL A 298 -5.36 -10.71 1.89
N LEU A 299 -4.33 -11.04 2.67
CA LEU A 299 -2.92 -10.95 2.28
C LEU A 299 -2.64 -11.67 0.95
N PHE A 300 -3.15 -12.90 0.78
CA PHE A 300 -2.94 -13.68 -0.45
C PHE A 300 -3.83 -13.24 -1.62
N ARG A 301 -5.09 -12.81 -1.38
CA ARG A 301 -5.98 -12.29 -2.44
C ARG A 301 -5.50 -10.95 -3.00
N MET A 302 -4.79 -10.16 -2.20
CA MET A 302 -4.09 -8.97 -2.68
C MET A 302 -3.00 -9.32 -3.71
N GLN A 303 -2.40 -10.52 -3.63
CA GLN A 303 -1.31 -10.94 -4.50
C GLN A 303 -1.77 -11.71 -5.73
N PHE A 304 -2.71 -12.64 -5.52
CA PHE A 304 -3.06 -13.65 -6.52
C PHE A 304 -4.58 -13.72 -6.69
N PRO A 305 -5.09 -13.84 -7.93
CA PRO A 305 -6.50 -14.10 -8.16
C PRO A 305 -6.99 -15.33 -7.42
N ILE A 306 -8.25 -15.33 -6.96
CA ILE A 306 -8.85 -16.45 -6.22
C ILE A 306 -8.73 -17.76 -7.02
N ALA A 307 -8.96 -17.73 -8.33
CA ALA A 307 -8.79 -18.89 -9.20
C ALA A 307 -7.36 -19.46 -9.17
N ALA A 308 -6.34 -18.60 -9.13
CA ALA A 308 -4.94 -19.02 -9.01
C ALA A 308 -4.65 -19.64 -7.63
N LEU A 309 -5.21 -19.08 -6.55
CA LEU A 309 -5.07 -19.63 -5.19
C LEU A 309 -5.71 -21.02 -5.06
N ILE A 310 -6.91 -21.21 -5.59
CA ILE A 310 -7.59 -22.52 -5.63
C ILE A 310 -6.75 -23.52 -6.42
N LEU A 311 -6.24 -23.11 -7.59
CA LEU A 311 -5.38 -23.95 -8.42
C LEU A 311 -4.08 -24.32 -7.70
N MET A 312 -3.42 -23.37 -7.03
CA MET A 312 -2.22 -23.62 -6.21
C MET A 312 -2.51 -24.63 -5.11
N ALA A 313 -3.60 -24.46 -4.35
CA ALA A 313 -3.99 -25.38 -3.29
C ALA A 313 -4.24 -26.80 -3.80
N GLY A 314 -5.01 -26.95 -4.89
CA GLY A 314 -5.27 -28.25 -5.52
C GLY A 314 -4.00 -28.92 -6.05
N ILE A 315 -3.12 -28.16 -6.70
CA ILE A 315 -1.81 -28.64 -7.17
C ILE A 315 -0.92 -29.05 -6.00
N TRP A 316 -0.97 -28.32 -4.88
CA TRP A 316 -0.17 -28.64 -3.70
C TRP A 316 -0.57 -29.99 -3.10
N ILE A 317 -1.87 -30.22 -2.93
CA ILE A 317 -2.41 -31.51 -2.48
C ILE A 317 -1.97 -32.61 -3.45
N TRP A 318 -2.06 -32.37 -4.75
CA TRP A 318 -1.56 -33.32 -5.74
C TRP A 318 -0.05 -33.59 -5.62
N LEU A 319 0.78 -32.57 -5.40
CA LEU A 319 2.22 -32.70 -5.21
C LEU A 319 2.58 -33.46 -3.93
N THR A 320 1.91 -33.18 -2.81
CA THR A 320 2.16 -33.88 -1.54
C THR A 320 1.84 -35.37 -1.65
N VAL A 321 0.79 -35.74 -2.40
CA VAL A 321 0.43 -37.14 -2.63
C VAL A 321 1.35 -37.82 -3.64
N ARG A 322 1.61 -37.19 -4.80
CA ARG A 322 2.35 -37.82 -5.90
C ARG A 322 3.86 -37.71 -5.75
N ARG A 323 4.33 -36.65 -5.09
CA ARG A 323 5.74 -36.24 -4.96
C ARG A 323 5.99 -35.65 -3.57
N PRO A 324 5.82 -36.46 -2.50
CA PRO A 324 5.80 -35.99 -1.12
C PRO A 324 7.02 -35.17 -0.75
N ARG A 325 8.22 -35.56 -1.24
CA ARG A 325 9.47 -34.81 -1.00
C ARG A 325 9.35 -33.34 -1.40
N LEU A 326 8.82 -33.04 -2.59
CA LEU A 326 8.65 -31.67 -3.08
C LEU A 326 7.47 -30.98 -2.37
N GLY A 327 6.33 -31.67 -2.25
CA GLY A 327 5.12 -31.10 -1.65
C GLY A 327 5.31 -30.66 -0.20
N TRP A 328 5.92 -31.50 0.63
CA TRP A 328 6.20 -31.18 2.04
C TRP A 328 7.31 -30.15 2.20
N THR A 329 8.35 -30.19 1.38
CA THR A 329 9.44 -29.19 1.41
C THR A 329 8.92 -27.78 1.18
N LEU A 330 8.16 -27.59 0.09
CA LEU A 330 7.55 -26.29 -0.21
C LEU A 330 6.56 -25.93 0.90
N GLY A 331 5.82 -26.94 1.42
CA GLY A 331 4.82 -26.81 2.49
C GLY A 331 5.41 -26.23 3.77
N ILE A 332 6.51 -26.81 4.23
CA ILE A 332 7.19 -26.41 5.47
C ILE A 332 7.77 -25.00 5.33
N SER A 333 8.46 -24.69 4.22
CA SER A 333 8.98 -23.33 3.99
C SER A 333 7.85 -22.29 4.00
N TRP A 334 6.75 -22.56 3.29
CA TRP A 334 5.61 -21.66 3.23
C TRP A 334 4.94 -21.50 4.60
N LEU A 335 4.68 -22.60 5.32
CA LEU A 335 4.02 -22.58 6.62
C LEU A 335 4.83 -21.81 7.65
N LEU A 336 6.14 -22.09 7.76
CA LEU A 336 7.02 -21.43 8.72
C LEU A 336 7.15 -19.94 8.42
N GLN A 337 7.40 -19.55 7.16
CA GLN A 337 7.49 -18.14 6.79
C GLN A 337 6.16 -17.40 7.05
N THR A 338 5.03 -18.02 6.71
CA THR A 338 3.70 -17.43 6.92
C THR A 338 3.40 -17.26 8.40
N PHE A 339 3.72 -18.27 9.22
CA PHE A 339 3.54 -18.23 10.68
C PHE A 339 4.39 -17.14 11.33
N VAL A 340 5.68 -17.06 11.00
CA VAL A 340 6.55 -15.99 11.52
C VAL A 340 6.04 -14.62 11.08
N THR A 341 5.63 -14.49 9.82
CA THR A 341 5.15 -13.22 9.29
C THR A 341 3.89 -12.73 10.01
N ILE A 342 2.89 -13.60 10.20
CA ILE A 342 1.62 -13.19 10.82
C ILE A 342 1.77 -12.87 12.31
N THR A 343 2.79 -13.45 12.96
CA THR A 343 3.11 -13.23 14.38
C THR A 343 4.08 -12.08 14.62
N TYR A 344 4.62 -11.46 13.57
CA TYR A 344 5.61 -10.39 13.67
C TYR A 344 4.94 -9.03 13.89
N ARG A 345 5.39 -8.27 14.90
CA ARG A 345 4.94 -6.89 15.11
C ARG A 345 5.67 -5.94 14.16
N ALA A 346 5.19 -5.90 12.92
CA ALA A 346 5.65 -4.93 11.94
C ALA A 346 4.49 -4.37 11.10
N PRO A 347 4.50 -3.05 10.82
CA PRO A 347 3.47 -2.40 10.02
C PRO A 347 3.44 -2.88 8.56
N GLN A 348 4.46 -3.59 8.08
CA GLN A 348 4.60 -4.02 6.68
C GLN A 348 4.48 -5.56 6.53
N THR A 349 3.49 -6.16 7.20
CA THR A 349 3.34 -7.64 7.26
C THR A 349 3.28 -8.29 5.86
N VAL A 350 2.66 -7.64 4.88
CA VAL A 350 2.56 -8.19 3.51
C VAL A 350 3.93 -8.37 2.83
N GLU A 351 4.91 -7.53 3.13
CA GLU A 351 6.28 -7.63 2.61
C GLU A 351 7.08 -8.73 3.35
N TYR A 352 6.80 -8.87 4.65
CA TYR A 352 6.93 -10.10 5.48
C TYR A 352 6.79 -11.40 4.69
N LEU A 353 5.69 -11.46 3.95
CA LEU A 353 5.18 -12.70 3.39
C LEU A 353 5.84 -13.09 2.07
N MET A 354 6.59 -12.17 1.43
CA MET A 354 7.11 -12.37 0.09
C MET A 354 7.95 -13.64 -0.10
N PRO A 355 8.84 -14.05 0.83
CA PRO A 355 9.59 -15.29 0.69
C PRO A 355 8.69 -16.54 0.55
N ALA A 356 7.47 -16.50 1.10
CA ALA A 356 6.47 -17.56 0.94
C ALA A 356 5.81 -17.57 -0.46
N PHE A 357 5.92 -16.52 -1.26
CA PHE A 357 5.38 -16.50 -2.63
C PHE A 357 6.16 -17.43 -3.56
N ILE A 358 7.48 -17.57 -3.38
CA ILE A 358 8.31 -18.46 -4.21
C ILE A 358 7.86 -19.93 -4.13
N PRO A 359 7.73 -20.57 -2.95
CA PRO A 359 7.23 -21.95 -2.89
C PRO A 359 5.81 -22.11 -3.46
N MET A 360 4.96 -21.08 -3.37
CA MET A 360 3.63 -21.08 -3.99
C MET A 360 3.69 -21.09 -5.52
N VAL A 361 4.48 -20.20 -6.15
CA VAL A 361 4.57 -20.15 -7.61
C VAL A 361 5.37 -21.31 -8.19
N LEU A 362 6.34 -21.85 -7.44
CA LEU A 362 7.03 -23.09 -7.82
C LEU A 362 6.06 -24.27 -7.83
N THR A 363 5.19 -24.38 -6.81
CA THR A 363 4.09 -25.36 -6.77
C THR A 363 3.22 -25.24 -8.02
N LEU A 364 2.74 -24.03 -8.32
CA LEU A 364 1.93 -23.74 -9.50
C LEU A 364 2.62 -24.19 -10.81
N GLY A 365 3.88 -23.79 -11.01
CA GLY A 365 4.61 -24.08 -12.24
C GLY A 365 4.87 -25.57 -12.46
N ILE A 366 5.23 -26.31 -11.41
CA ILE A 366 5.44 -27.77 -11.49
C ILE A 366 4.11 -28.47 -11.78
N GLY A 367 3.02 -28.07 -11.11
CA GLY A 367 1.70 -28.66 -11.32
C GLY A 367 1.13 -28.41 -12.70
N ILE A 368 1.20 -27.17 -13.20
CA ILE A 368 0.76 -26.82 -14.57
C ILE A 368 1.57 -27.62 -15.59
N SER A 369 2.89 -27.79 -15.38
CA SER A 369 3.69 -28.65 -16.25
C SER A 369 3.16 -30.09 -16.26
N GLY A 370 2.82 -30.65 -15.10
CA GLY A 370 2.23 -31.99 -15.00
C GLY A 370 0.87 -32.09 -15.69
N LEU A 371 0.01 -31.09 -15.52
CA LEU A 371 -1.33 -31.04 -16.11
C LEU A 371 -1.28 -30.93 -17.63
N ILE A 372 -0.46 -30.02 -18.17
CA ILE A 372 -0.26 -29.89 -19.62
C ILE A 372 0.31 -31.16 -20.21
N GLN A 373 1.27 -31.81 -19.53
CA GLN A 373 1.81 -33.10 -20.00
C GLN A 373 0.71 -34.16 -20.09
N ALA A 374 -0.16 -34.28 -19.09
CA ALA A 374 -1.26 -35.24 -19.10
C ALA A 374 -2.28 -34.94 -20.22
N LEU A 375 -2.65 -33.67 -20.37
CA LEU A 375 -3.58 -33.23 -21.42
C LEU A 375 -3.00 -33.40 -22.81
N ASP A 376 -1.73 -33.07 -23.05
CA ASP A 376 -1.11 -33.25 -24.37
C ASP A 376 -1.02 -34.73 -24.77
N THR A 377 -0.91 -35.65 -23.80
CA THR A 377 -0.89 -37.10 -24.09
C THR A 377 -2.27 -37.69 -24.42
N GLN A 378 -3.35 -37.11 -23.91
CA GLN A 378 -4.71 -37.67 -24.05
C GLN A 378 -5.62 -36.82 -24.96
N HIS A 379 -5.52 -35.49 -24.86
CA HIS A 379 -6.41 -34.51 -25.46
C HIS A 379 -5.65 -33.21 -25.83
N ALA A 380 -4.76 -33.25 -26.81
CA ALA A 380 -3.87 -32.12 -27.14
C ALA A 380 -4.59 -30.78 -27.45
N ARG A 381 -5.81 -30.82 -28.00
CA ARG A 381 -6.64 -29.61 -28.21
C ARG A 381 -7.02 -28.95 -26.89
N LEU A 382 -7.42 -29.75 -25.89
CA LEU A 382 -7.76 -29.26 -24.55
C LEU A 382 -6.52 -28.68 -23.85
N GLY A 383 -5.35 -29.30 -24.03
CA GLY A 383 -4.07 -28.76 -23.52
C GLY A 383 -3.72 -27.39 -24.11
N ARG A 384 -3.94 -27.18 -25.42
CA ARG A 384 -3.81 -25.86 -26.07
C ARG A 384 -4.82 -24.85 -25.53
N GLY A 385 -6.10 -25.23 -25.42
CA GLY A 385 -7.14 -24.38 -24.86
C GLY A 385 -6.82 -23.91 -23.44
N LEU A 386 -6.38 -24.82 -22.57
CA LEU A 386 -5.95 -24.50 -21.21
C LEU A 386 -4.74 -23.56 -21.19
N THR A 387 -3.77 -23.76 -22.09
CA THR A 387 -2.60 -22.85 -22.20
C THR A 387 -3.03 -21.42 -22.51
N ILE A 388 -3.95 -21.26 -23.48
CA ILE A 388 -4.49 -19.95 -23.86
C ILE A 388 -5.29 -19.35 -22.70
N ALA A 389 -6.16 -20.13 -22.05
CA ALA A 389 -6.93 -19.67 -20.90
C ALA A 389 -6.03 -19.20 -19.74
N LEU A 390 -4.98 -19.95 -19.42
CA LEU A 390 -3.98 -19.56 -18.41
C LEU A 390 -3.24 -18.27 -18.81
N ALA A 391 -2.82 -18.15 -20.07
CA ALA A 391 -2.14 -16.96 -20.56
C ALA A 391 -3.04 -15.71 -20.51
N LEU A 392 -4.32 -15.84 -20.89
CA LEU A 392 -5.31 -14.76 -20.81
C LEU A 392 -5.63 -14.40 -19.35
N MET A 393 -5.85 -15.40 -18.49
CA MET A 393 -6.15 -15.18 -17.07
C MET A 393 -5.01 -14.45 -16.34
N LEU A 394 -3.76 -14.88 -16.56
CA LEU A 394 -2.60 -14.24 -15.91
C LEU A 394 -2.26 -12.91 -16.61
N GLY A 395 -2.22 -12.88 -17.94
CA GLY A 395 -1.81 -11.72 -18.72
C GLY A 395 -2.79 -10.54 -18.69
N SER A 396 -4.09 -10.78 -18.49
CA SER A 396 -5.11 -9.73 -18.42
C SER A 396 -4.90 -8.73 -17.28
N GLN A 397 -4.14 -9.10 -16.23
CA GLN A 397 -3.82 -8.20 -15.13
C GLN A 397 -2.70 -7.21 -15.48
N ALA A 398 -1.81 -7.56 -16.43
CA ALA A 398 -0.60 -6.79 -16.71
C ALA A 398 -0.86 -5.32 -17.12
N PRO A 399 -1.81 -5.00 -18.02
CA PRO A 399 -2.08 -3.59 -18.37
C PRO A 399 -2.51 -2.74 -17.17
N GLY A 400 -3.34 -3.33 -16.28
CA GLY A 400 -3.76 -2.67 -15.05
C GLY A 400 -2.60 -2.41 -14.10
N ARG A 401 -1.73 -3.41 -13.89
CA ARG A 401 -0.52 -3.27 -13.06
C ARG A 401 0.44 -2.23 -13.61
N ILE A 402 0.75 -2.28 -14.91
CA ILE A 402 1.67 -1.33 -15.56
C ILE A 402 1.15 0.10 -15.41
N ARG A 403 -0.15 0.32 -15.62
CA ARG A 403 -0.76 1.65 -15.42
C ARG A 403 -0.65 2.13 -13.98
N ASP A 404 -0.99 1.28 -13.02
CA ASP A 404 -1.02 1.65 -11.60
C ASP A 404 0.40 1.94 -11.07
N PHE A 405 1.38 1.10 -11.39
CA PHE A 405 2.78 1.33 -11.02
C PHE A 405 3.46 2.42 -11.85
N GLY A 406 3.01 2.68 -13.09
CA GLY A 406 3.41 3.84 -13.86
C GLY A 406 3.00 5.15 -13.18
N LEU A 407 1.82 5.21 -12.56
CA LEU A 407 1.43 6.38 -11.75
C LEU A 407 2.26 6.50 -10.48
N LEU A 408 2.48 5.40 -9.76
CA LEU A 408 3.34 5.41 -8.57
C LEU A 408 4.79 5.80 -8.91
N SER A 409 5.28 5.51 -10.11
CA SER A 409 6.63 5.88 -10.55
C SER A 409 6.84 7.38 -10.65
N LEU A 410 5.75 8.11 -10.96
CA LEU A 410 5.70 9.56 -11.11
C LEU A 410 5.33 10.27 -9.81
N ASP A 411 5.09 9.54 -8.72
CA ASP A 411 4.71 10.14 -7.45
C ASP A 411 5.86 10.96 -6.86
N THR A 412 5.56 12.19 -6.47
CA THR A 412 6.48 13.14 -5.82
C THR A 412 5.93 13.62 -4.48
N SER A 413 4.93 12.90 -3.92
CA SER A 413 4.23 13.30 -2.70
C SER A 413 5.17 13.44 -1.51
N THR A 414 6.18 12.56 -1.41
CA THR A 414 7.19 12.63 -0.34
C THR A 414 8.00 13.91 -0.43
N ARG A 415 8.59 14.21 -1.60
CA ARG A 415 9.31 15.47 -1.83
C ARG A 415 8.43 16.69 -1.58
N SER A 416 7.20 16.68 -2.11
CA SER A 416 6.25 17.78 -1.97
C SER A 416 5.91 18.08 -0.49
N ARG A 417 5.94 17.07 0.38
CA ARG A 417 5.75 17.22 1.82
C ARG A 417 7.00 17.76 2.52
N VAL A 418 8.18 17.23 2.23
CA VAL A 418 9.37 17.52 3.05
C VAL A 418 10.28 18.64 2.52
N ALA A 419 10.36 18.85 1.21
CA ALA A 419 11.22 19.88 0.62
C ALA A 419 10.87 21.30 1.09
N PRO A 420 9.59 21.69 1.25
CA PRO A 420 9.26 23.02 1.76
C PRO A 420 9.77 23.26 3.19
N LEU A 421 9.87 22.23 4.03
CA LEU A 421 10.42 22.37 5.39
C LEU A 421 11.89 22.79 5.33
N LEU A 422 12.69 22.17 4.46
CA LEU A 422 14.10 22.53 4.24
C LEU A 422 14.26 23.92 3.59
N GLN A 423 13.38 24.27 2.66
CA GLN A 423 13.44 25.55 1.95
C GLN A 423 13.09 26.74 2.84
N HIS A 424 12.17 26.57 3.79
CA HIS A 424 11.71 27.63 4.69
C HIS A 424 12.44 27.65 6.03
N ALA A 425 13.24 26.62 6.34
CA ALA A 425 14.07 26.61 7.53
C ALA A 425 15.21 27.63 7.36
N PRO A 426 15.27 28.68 8.21
CA PRO A 426 16.40 29.61 8.19
C PRO A 426 17.69 28.93 8.67
N PRO A 427 18.87 29.54 8.46
CA PRO A 427 20.12 29.02 9.00
C PRO A 427 20.04 28.76 10.51
N GLY A 428 20.45 27.57 10.93
CA GLY A 428 20.34 27.11 12.32
C GLY A 428 18.92 26.72 12.76
N GLY A 429 17.96 26.65 11.83
CA GLY A 429 16.62 26.12 12.08
C GLY A 429 16.66 24.61 12.37
N VAL A 430 15.70 24.13 13.17
CA VAL A 430 15.61 22.74 13.62
C VAL A 430 14.30 22.13 13.13
N ILE A 431 14.40 21.00 12.43
CA ILE A 431 13.26 20.22 11.93
C ILE A 431 13.20 18.92 12.71
N LEU A 432 12.17 18.78 13.55
CA LEU A 432 11.84 17.56 14.27
C LEU A 432 10.96 16.68 13.38
N ALA A 433 11.39 15.46 13.11
CA ALA A 433 10.70 14.54 12.23
C ALA A 433 10.64 13.13 12.82
N ASP A 434 9.56 12.38 12.55
CA ASP A 434 9.58 10.92 12.75
C ASP A 434 10.36 10.24 11.61
N TRP A 435 10.61 8.94 11.76
CA TRP A 435 11.45 8.16 10.84
C TRP A 435 10.95 8.22 9.39
N ARG A 436 9.64 8.33 9.17
CA ARG A 436 9.07 8.41 7.83
C ARG A 436 9.56 9.61 7.04
N TRP A 437 9.74 10.75 7.73
CA TRP A 437 10.06 12.03 7.11
C TRP A 437 11.51 12.47 7.36
N ALA A 438 12.16 12.01 8.42
CA ALA A 438 13.58 12.30 8.68
C ALA A 438 14.50 11.76 7.57
N THR A 439 14.23 10.54 7.11
CA THR A 439 15.09 9.88 6.10
C THR A 439 15.07 10.55 4.73
N PRO A 440 13.92 10.98 4.14
CA PRO A 440 13.95 11.77 2.91
C PRO A 440 14.51 13.18 3.12
N LEU A 441 14.30 13.81 4.28
CA LEU A 441 14.91 15.12 4.61
C LEU A 441 16.46 15.04 4.56
N TRP A 442 17.04 14.07 5.27
CA TRP A 442 18.49 13.82 5.21
C TRP A 442 18.97 13.43 3.81
N GLY A 443 18.18 12.64 3.08
CA GLY A 443 18.46 12.28 1.69
C GLY A 443 18.59 13.51 0.79
N LEU A 444 17.64 14.45 0.86
CA LEU A 444 17.66 15.69 0.10
C LEU A 444 18.83 16.61 0.50
N GLN A 445 19.15 16.71 1.79
CA GLN A 445 20.32 17.44 2.27
C GLN A 445 21.63 16.84 1.73
N ALA A 446 21.80 15.52 1.84
CA ALA A 446 23.05 14.86 1.48
C ALA A 446 23.28 14.74 -0.03
N ILE A 447 22.22 14.53 -0.82
CA ILE A 447 22.32 14.24 -2.26
C ILE A 447 22.14 15.50 -3.10
N GLU A 448 21.26 16.41 -2.68
CA GLU A 448 20.90 17.60 -3.45
C GLU A 448 21.31 18.93 -2.79
N SER A 449 21.94 18.88 -1.60
CA SER A 449 22.33 20.07 -0.82
C SER A 449 21.16 21.01 -0.49
N LEU A 450 19.94 20.48 -0.43
CA LEU A 450 18.74 21.28 -0.13
C LEU A 450 18.66 21.57 1.37
N GLY A 451 18.66 22.85 1.76
CA GLY A 451 18.52 23.26 3.17
C GLY A 451 19.67 22.77 4.05
N SER A 452 20.92 22.86 3.57
CA SER A 452 22.12 22.42 4.30
C SER A 452 22.33 23.11 5.64
N ASP A 453 21.77 24.30 5.81
CA ASP A 453 21.94 25.12 7.03
C ASP A 453 20.90 24.79 8.12
N ALA A 454 19.95 23.88 7.83
CA ALA A 454 18.94 23.41 8.78
C ALA A 454 19.38 22.07 9.41
N GLU A 455 19.08 21.88 10.69
CA GLU A 455 19.30 20.62 11.39
C GLU A 455 18.04 19.76 11.37
N VAL A 456 18.13 18.53 10.89
CA VAL A 456 17.02 17.56 10.91
C VAL A 456 17.28 16.52 11.99
N HIS A 457 16.37 16.41 12.96
CA HIS A 457 16.46 15.51 14.10
C HIS A 457 15.32 14.50 14.10
N TYR A 458 15.66 13.21 14.18
CA TYR A 458 14.68 12.15 14.35
C TYR A 458 14.18 12.10 15.80
N VAL A 459 12.86 12.21 15.99
CA VAL A 459 12.20 12.05 17.28
C VAL A 459 11.95 10.56 17.55
N VAL A 460 12.82 9.97 18.36
CA VAL A 460 12.73 8.56 18.76
C VAL A 460 11.55 8.36 19.74
N PRO A 461 10.65 7.39 19.52
CA PRO A 461 9.63 7.02 20.49
C PRO A 461 10.26 6.58 21.83
N VAL A 462 9.76 7.12 22.94
CA VAL A 462 10.23 6.77 24.29
C VAL A 462 9.20 5.85 24.94
N PRO A 463 9.53 4.59 25.29
CA PRO A 463 8.55 3.62 25.80
C PRO A 463 7.78 4.04 27.05
N THR A 464 8.34 4.93 27.86
CA THR A 464 7.76 5.42 29.12
C THR A 464 6.94 6.69 28.98
N LEU A 465 6.94 7.33 27.80
CA LEU A 465 6.23 8.58 27.55
C LEU A 465 5.10 8.35 26.56
N GLN A 466 4.04 9.15 26.65
CA GLN A 466 3.12 9.27 25.54
C GLN A 466 3.85 9.83 24.33
N TYR A 467 3.38 9.47 23.13
CA TYR A 467 4.08 9.86 21.91
C TYR A 467 4.20 11.39 21.81
N GLU A 468 3.13 12.13 22.10
CA GLU A 468 3.14 13.60 22.13
C GLU A 468 4.13 14.19 23.15
N GLU A 469 4.24 13.61 24.34
CA GLU A 469 5.17 14.08 25.38
C GLU A 469 6.63 13.98 24.92
N ALA A 470 6.98 12.92 24.19
CA ALA A 470 8.32 12.78 23.62
C ALA A 470 8.63 13.89 22.59
N TRP A 471 7.63 14.30 21.80
CA TRP A 471 7.74 15.42 20.87
C TRP A 471 7.89 16.75 21.60
N LEU A 472 7.05 17.00 22.61
CA LEU A 472 7.11 18.22 23.42
C LEU A 472 8.48 18.37 24.11
N GLN A 473 9.04 17.28 24.63
CA GLN A 473 10.37 17.27 25.23
C GLN A 473 11.47 17.70 24.23
N GLN A 474 11.37 17.28 22.96
CA GLN A 474 12.31 17.74 21.93
C GLN A 474 12.11 19.22 21.58
N VAL A 475 10.87 19.69 21.50
CA VAL A 475 10.58 21.11 21.28
C VAL A 475 11.19 21.97 22.39
N GLN A 476 11.01 21.56 23.65
CA GLN A 476 11.59 22.24 24.81
C GLN A 476 13.13 22.24 24.81
N ARG A 477 13.78 21.21 24.26
CA ARG A 477 15.24 21.14 24.16
C ARG A 477 15.82 22.21 23.23
N TYR A 478 15.08 22.63 22.22
CA TYR A 478 15.55 23.55 21.17
C TYR A 478 14.88 24.93 21.25
N LEU A 479 14.38 25.31 22.42
CA LEU A 479 13.83 26.65 22.68
C LEU A 479 14.79 27.76 22.24
N GLY A 480 14.21 28.83 21.68
CA GLY A 480 14.96 29.98 21.16
C GLY A 480 15.52 29.80 19.75
N ARG A 481 15.36 28.62 19.14
CA ARG A 481 15.70 28.37 17.72
C ARG A 481 14.43 28.35 16.85
N PRO A 482 14.52 28.64 15.54
CA PRO A 482 13.41 28.42 14.61
C PRO A 482 13.08 26.92 14.53
N LEU A 483 11.85 26.54 14.91
CA LEU A 483 11.45 25.14 15.05
C LEU A 483 10.39 24.71 14.03
N PHE A 484 10.54 23.49 13.52
CA PHE A 484 9.60 22.82 12.65
C PHE A 484 9.31 21.40 13.16
N THR A 485 8.12 20.90 12.89
CA THR A 485 7.65 19.56 13.28
C THR A 485 6.91 18.91 12.11
N THR A 486 7.01 17.59 11.97
CA THR A 486 6.20 16.83 11.00
C THR A 486 4.88 16.30 11.57
N HIS A 487 4.61 16.54 12.86
CA HIS A 487 3.40 16.14 13.56
C HIS A 487 2.51 17.34 13.94
N ALA A 488 1.20 17.14 13.85
CA ALA A 488 0.16 18.13 14.12
C ALA A 488 -0.27 18.14 15.60
N TYR A 489 0.64 18.45 16.52
CA TYR A 489 0.29 18.64 17.94
C TYR A 489 -0.07 20.10 18.25
N ASP A 490 -1.10 20.28 19.07
CA ASP A 490 -1.61 21.59 19.49
C ASP A 490 -1.14 21.88 20.93
N TRP A 491 -0.07 22.66 21.06
CA TRP A 491 0.47 23.05 22.37
C TRP A 491 0.09 24.50 22.74
N PRO A 492 -0.39 24.76 23.98
CA PRO A 492 -0.91 26.07 24.36
C PRO A 492 0.07 27.24 24.20
N GLU A 493 1.37 27.02 24.30
CA GLU A 493 2.42 28.05 24.21
C GLU A 493 2.83 28.37 22.77
N TRP A 494 2.32 27.63 21.77
CA TRP A 494 2.81 27.67 20.40
C TRP A 494 1.70 27.87 19.38
N ASN A 495 1.94 28.76 18.42
CA ASN A 495 1.22 28.79 17.16
C ASN A 495 1.89 27.83 16.18
N ARG A 496 1.15 26.81 15.73
CA ARG A 496 1.58 25.95 14.62
C ARG A 496 1.11 26.51 13.29
N VAL A 497 2.02 26.57 12.33
CA VAL A 497 1.75 27.12 11.00
C VAL A 497 2.12 26.07 9.96
N PRO A 498 1.18 25.62 9.11
CA PRO A 498 1.50 24.64 8.08
C PRO A 498 2.63 25.10 7.16
N VAL A 499 3.59 24.23 6.88
CA VAL A 499 4.67 24.44 5.90
C VAL A 499 4.95 23.10 5.22
N GLY A 500 4.67 23.00 3.92
CA GLY A 500 4.73 21.72 3.21
C GLY A 500 3.82 20.68 3.85
N GLY A 501 4.38 19.53 4.23
CA GLY A 501 3.70 18.46 4.94
C GLY A 501 3.86 18.48 6.47
N GLY A 502 4.48 19.52 7.04
CA GLY A 502 4.66 19.70 8.48
C GLY A 502 4.22 21.09 8.93
N PHE A 503 4.80 21.57 10.03
CA PHE A 503 4.43 22.83 10.68
C PHE A 503 5.67 23.57 11.18
N ARG A 504 5.66 24.91 11.05
CA ARG A 504 6.57 25.82 11.74
C ARG A 504 5.93 26.24 13.07
N LEU A 505 6.70 26.26 14.14
CA LEU A 505 6.24 26.67 15.47
C LEU A 505 6.70 28.11 15.76
N TYR A 506 5.77 28.93 16.25
CA TYR A 506 6.04 30.27 16.76
C TYR A 506 5.55 30.38 18.20
N SER A 507 6.34 31.01 19.07
CA SER A 507 5.90 31.31 20.43
C SER A 507 4.69 32.24 20.41
N ARG A 508 3.76 32.03 21.32
CA ARG A 508 2.59 32.90 21.48
C ARG A 508 2.88 34.06 22.45
N PRO A 509 2.31 35.25 22.22
CA PRO A 509 1.49 35.64 21.05
C PRO A 509 2.36 35.93 19.81
N LEU A 510 1.82 35.63 18.63
CA LEU A 510 2.42 36.05 17.35
C LEU A 510 1.74 37.34 16.88
N GLU A 511 2.50 38.43 16.77
CA GLU A 511 1.92 39.77 16.50
C GLU A 511 1.71 40.06 15.00
N THR A 512 2.57 39.52 14.14
CA THR A 512 2.57 39.84 12.70
C THR A 512 2.63 38.58 11.85
N LEU A 513 1.86 38.53 10.76
CA LEU A 513 1.89 37.42 9.80
C LEU A 513 3.26 37.38 9.08
N PRO A 514 4.08 36.34 9.28
CA PRO A 514 5.39 36.28 8.65
C PRO A 514 5.30 36.15 7.12
N SER A 515 5.83 37.13 6.38
CA SER A 515 5.75 37.18 4.91
C SER A 515 6.38 35.96 4.22
N GLN A 516 7.38 35.35 4.85
CA GLN A 516 8.07 34.15 4.38
C GLN A 516 7.15 32.92 4.22
N LEU A 517 5.97 32.93 4.84
CA LEU A 517 5.02 31.83 4.75
C LEU A 517 4.21 31.82 3.44
N GLY A 518 4.29 32.88 2.64
CA GLY A 518 3.69 32.92 1.30
C GLY A 518 2.17 32.80 1.28
N TYR A 519 1.49 33.39 2.27
CA TYR A 519 0.03 33.53 2.25
C TYR A 519 -0.36 34.63 1.26
N ASN A 520 -1.47 34.42 0.53
CA ASN A 520 -2.05 35.47 -0.30
C ASN A 520 -2.72 36.50 0.63
N PRO A 521 -2.43 37.80 0.50
CA PRO A 521 -3.05 38.82 1.33
C PRO A 521 -4.55 38.91 1.03
N LEU A 522 -5.36 39.10 2.08
CA LEU A 522 -6.82 39.25 1.97
C LEU A 522 -7.33 40.50 2.68
N GLU A 523 -6.77 40.85 3.84
CA GLU A 523 -7.12 42.03 4.66
C GLU A 523 -8.62 42.34 4.66
N ALA A 524 -9.42 41.42 5.18
CA ALA A 524 -10.88 41.52 5.22
C ALA A 524 -11.41 41.30 6.64
N GLU A 525 -12.46 42.01 7.02
CA GLU A 525 -13.11 41.89 8.33
C GLU A 525 -14.46 41.17 8.20
N ALA A 526 -14.71 40.23 9.10
CA ALA A 526 -15.97 39.53 9.24
C ALA A 526 -16.32 39.46 10.73
N GLY A 527 -17.08 40.44 11.19
CA GLY A 527 -17.45 40.58 12.61
C GLY A 527 -16.24 40.86 13.50
N SER A 528 -16.04 40.01 14.51
CA SER A 528 -14.93 40.11 15.47
C SER A 528 -13.60 39.55 14.94
N VAL A 529 -13.57 39.04 13.70
CA VAL A 529 -12.40 38.39 13.09
C VAL A 529 -11.90 39.19 11.91
N ARG A 530 -10.58 39.45 11.87
CA ARG A 530 -9.88 39.97 10.70
C ARG A 530 -9.11 38.83 10.02
N LEU A 531 -9.39 38.59 8.74
CA LEU A 531 -8.65 37.66 7.88
C LEU A 531 -7.47 38.38 7.24
N LEU A 532 -6.25 37.95 7.56
CA LEU A 532 -5.01 38.55 7.06
C LEU A 532 -4.59 37.95 5.71
N GLY A 533 -4.76 36.64 5.56
CA GLY A 533 -4.42 35.97 4.31
C GLY A 533 -4.87 34.52 4.23
N PHE A 534 -4.76 33.94 3.05
CA PHE A 534 -5.18 32.57 2.77
C PHE A 534 -4.21 31.82 1.85
N ARG A 535 -4.23 30.48 1.92
CA ARG A 535 -3.48 29.59 1.03
C ARG A 535 -4.26 28.30 0.79
N TRP A 536 -4.19 27.80 -0.44
CA TRP A 536 -4.75 26.51 -0.81
C TRP A 536 -3.65 25.47 -1.00
N THR A 537 -3.90 24.24 -0.56
CA THR A 537 -3.07 23.08 -0.88
C THR A 537 -3.94 21.90 -1.33
N GLY A 538 -3.35 20.95 -2.07
CA GLY A 538 -4.07 19.87 -2.75
C GLY A 538 -4.34 20.16 -4.23
N SER A 539 -5.10 19.29 -4.89
CA SER A 539 -5.48 19.47 -6.30
C SER A 539 -6.98 19.63 -6.46
N ALA A 540 -7.38 20.60 -7.28
CA ALA A 540 -8.77 20.92 -7.57
C ALA A 540 -9.31 20.01 -8.68
N LEU A 541 -9.54 18.75 -8.34
CA LEU A 541 -10.18 17.74 -9.20
C LEU A 541 -11.40 17.14 -8.47
N PRO A 542 -12.47 16.75 -9.19
CA PRO A 542 -13.59 16.02 -8.60
C PRO A 542 -13.14 14.82 -7.77
N GLY A 543 -13.65 14.68 -6.55
CA GLY A 543 -13.25 13.63 -5.60
C GLY A 543 -11.93 13.88 -4.87
N GLN A 544 -11.19 14.96 -5.13
CA GLN A 544 -9.97 15.27 -4.38
C GLN A 544 -10.22 16.23 -3.21
N THR A 545 -9.30 16.18 -2.25
CA THR A 545 -9.31 17.01 -1.06
C THR A 545 -8.51 18.30 -1.32
N LEU A 546 -9.11 19.43 -0.98
CA LEU A 546 -8.50 20.76 -0.94
C LEU A 546 -8.42 21.23 0.51
N GLU A 547 -7.27 21.76 0.90
CA GLU A 547 -7.07 22.30 2.25
C GLU A 547 -6.91 23.82 2.15
N LEU A 548 -7.82 24.55 2.78
CA LEU A 548 -7.78 26.00 2.96
C LEU A 548 -7.07 26.31 4.27
N GLN A 549 -6.02 27.10 4.20
CA GLN A 549 -5.32 27.61 5.36
C GLN A 549 -5.60 29.10 5.47
N LEU A 550 -6.12 29.53 6.61
CA LEU A 550 -6.42 30.93 6.91
C LEU A 550 -5.46 31.44 7.98
N ALA A 551 -4.93 32.65 7.76
CA ALA A 551 -4.26 33.44 8.78
C ALA A 551 -5.21 34.57 9.22
N TRP A 552 -5.44 34.70 10.51
CA TRP A 552 -6.51 35.56 11.04
C TRP A 552 -6.18 36.09 12.45
N GLN A 553 -6.89 37.14 12.87
CA GLN A 553 -6.79 37.76 14.20
C GLN A 553 -8.19 37.99 14.76
N VAL A 554 -8.32 37.89 16.09
CA VAL A 554 -9.50 38.42 16.79
C VAL A 554 -9.27 39.89 17.11
N MET A 555 -10.28 40.73 16.86
CA MET A 555 -10.24 42.15 17.23
C MET A 555 -10.67 42.37 18.69
N GLU A 556 -11.68 41.62 19.17
CA GLU A 556 -12.18 41.70 20.55
C GLU A 556 -12.31 40.30 21.19
N PRO A 557 -11.52 39.96 22.22
CA PRO A 557 -11.47 38.61 22.78
C PRO A 557 -12.59 38.30 23.78
N ASN A 558 -13.31 39.33 24.27
CA ASN A 558 -14.30 39.21 25.36
C ASN A 558 -15.73 38.84 24.89
N GLY A 559 -15.87 38.32 23.66
CA GLY A 559 -17.16 37.95 23.06
C GLY A 559 -17.40 36.43 22.95
N PRO A 560 -18.57 36.01 22.43
CA PRO A 560 -18.86 34.62 22.11
C PRO A 560 -17.84 34.06 21.10
N MET A 561 -17.52 32.77 21.22
CA MET A 561 -16.47 32.13 20.45
C MET A 561 -16.81 32.07 18.95
N PRO A 562 -16.03 32.73 18.07
CA PRO A 562 -16.28 32.67 16.64
C PRO A 562 -15.93 31.29 16.06
N SER A 563 -16.56 30.96 14.95
CA SER A 563 -16.34 29.76 14.15
C SER A 563 -16.29 30.16 12.69
N PHE A 564 -15.45 29.47 11.90
CA PHE A 564 -15.47 29.60 10.45
C PHE A 564 -16.48 28.64 9.83
N ALA A 565 -17.23 29.14 8.85
CA ALA A 565 -18.01 28.34 7.91
C ALA A 565 -17.52 28.61 6.48
N THR A 566 -16.72 27.70 5.93
CA THR A 566 -16.20 27.84 4.58
C THR A 566 -17.04 27.04 3.59
N ARG A 567 -17.30 27.61 2.42
CA ARG A 567 -18.16 27.02 1.38
C ARG A 567 -17.50 27.19 0.02
N LEU A 568 -17.62 26.17 -0.82
CA LEU A 568 -17.21 26.19 -2.22
C LEU A 568 -18.46 26.15 -3.09
N TRP A 569 -18.63 27.14 -3.95
CA TRP A 569 -19.79 27.27 -4.83
C TRP A 569 -19.39 27.10 -6.29
N ALA A 570 -20.23 26.41 -7.06
CA ALA A 570 -20.15 26.39 -8.50
C ALA A 570 -20.62 27.73 -9.08
N SER A 571 -20.25 28.00 -10.33
CA SER A 571 -20.70 29.16 -11.11
C SER A 571 -22.22 29.31 -11.24
N ASP A 572 -22.98 28.22 -11.10
CA ASP A 572 -24.44 28.20 -11.14
C ASP A 572 -25.12 28.35 -9.76
N GLY A 573 -24.32 28.57 -8.70
CA GLY A 573 -24.79 28.69 -7.32
C GLY A 573 -24.92 27.37 -6.58
N THR A 574 -24.60 26.22 -7.19
CA THR A 574 -24.62 24.92 -6.50
C THR A 574 -23.49 24.85 -5.48
N MET A 575 -23.80 24.47 -4.24
CA MET A 575 -22.77 24.21 -3.23
C MET A 575 -22.03 22.91 -3.54
N LEU A 576 -20.72 22.99 -3.73
CA LEU A 576 -19.85 21.86 -4.03
C LEU A 576 -19.31 21.21 -2.75
N SER A 577 -18.87 22.02 -1.79
CA SER A 577 -18.26 21.54 -0.55
C SER A 577 -18.44 22.53 0.60
N ALA A 578 -18.45 22.01 1.81
CA ALA A 578 -18.58 22.79 3.05
C ALA A 578 -17.60 22.27 4.11
N ALA A 579 -17.07 23.17 4.93
CA ALA A 579 -16.30 22.84 6.12
C ALA A 579 -16.54 23.89 7.20
N ASP A 580 -16.68 23.44 8.45
CA ASP A 580 -16.87 24.31 9.61
C ASP A 580 -15.78 24.04 10.64
N ARG A 581 -15.32 25.08 11.33
CA ARG A 581 -14.28 24.97 12.36
C ARG A 581 -14.49 25.99 13.47
N ALA A 582 -14.71 25.50 14.69
CA ALA A 582 -14.69 26.34 15.88
C ALA A 582 -13.28 26.89 16.13
N LEU A 583 -13.19 28.17 16.46
CA LEU A 583 -11.94 28.84 16.81
C LEU A 583 -11.78 28.72 18.33
N GLY A 584 -10.69 28.10 18.78
CA GLY A 584 -10.50 27.64 20.17
C GLY A 584 -10.65 28.75 21.22
N THR A 585 -10.84 28.38 22.48
CA THR A 585 -11.23 29.29 23.59
C THR A 585 -10.14 30.22 24.10
N ASP A 586 -8.91 30.09 23.60
CA ASP A 586 -7.71 30.74 24.11
C ASP A 586 -7.25 31.92 23.24
N LEU A 587 -8.17 32.84 22.95
CA LEU A 587 -7.94 33.92 21.98
C LEU A 587 -7.35 35.17 22.64
N ILE A 588 -6.29 35.72 22.03
CA ILE A 588 -5.65 36.97 22.43
C ILE A 588 -5.92 38.02 21.35
N ALA A 589 -6.32 39.24 21.75
CA ALA A 589 -6.60 40.33 20.80
C ALA A 589 -5.35 40.65 19.96
N GLY A 590 -5.51 40.72 18.64
CA GLY A 590 -4.41 41.01 17.71
C GLY A 590 -3.38 39.88 17.53
N GLU A 591 -3.54 38.73 18.20
CA GLU A 591 -2.69 37.56 17.94
C GLU A 591 -3.03 36.93 16.59
N VAL A 592 -2.03 36.75 15.74
CA VAL A 592 -2.14 36.00 14.49
C VAL A 592 -2.28 34.51 14.80
N ARG A 593 -3.43 33.95 14.43
CA ARG A 593 -3.75 32.53 14.50
C ARG A 593 -3.90 31.94 13.10
N PHE A 594 -3.79 30.62 13.04
CA PHE A 594 -3.90 29.86 11.80
C PHE A 594 -4.95 28.78 11.97
N THR A 595 -5.74 28.55 10.92
CA THR A 595 -6.76 27.51 10.90
C THR A 595 -6.73 26.80 9.55
N GLU A 596 -6.66 25.48 9.57
CA GLU A 596 -6.85 24.64 8.39
C GLU A 596 -8.30 24.13 8.30
N LEU A 597 -8.90 24.25 7.11
CA LEU A 597 -10.21 23.70 6.78
C LEU A 597 -10.08 22.78 5.57
N THR A 598 -10.62 21.57 5.69
CA THR A 598 -10.53 20.55 4.65
C THR A 598 -11.83 20.48 3.87
N HIS A 599 -11.76 20.71 2.56
CA HIS A 599 -12.85 20.58 1.61
C HIS A 599 -12.68 19.32 0.77
N GLN A 600 -13.76 18.58 0.61
CA GLN A 600 -13.81 17.42 -0.27
C GLN A 600 -14.66 17.76 -1.49
N LEU A 601 -14.02 17.85 -2.66
CA LEU A 601 -14.76 18.10 -3.90
C LEU A 601 -15.65 16.89 -4.22
N PRO A 602 -16.87 17.11 -4.72
CA PRO A 602 -17.79 16.03 -5.08
C PRO A 602 -17.21 15.20 -6.22
N ILE A 603 -17.53 13.91 -6.25
CA ILE A 603 -17.00 12.96 -7.23
C ILE A 603 -17.67 13.06 -8.60
N ASP A 604 -18.83 13.71 -8.68
CA ASP A 604 -19.76 13.66 -9.81
C ASP A 604 -20.24 15.03 -10.29
N VAL A 605 -20.06 16.07 -9.48
CA VAL A 605 -20.35 17.47 -9.84
C VAL A 605 -19.03 18.21 -10.03
N CYS A 606 -18.96 19.06 -11.06
CA CYS A 606 -17.80 19.91 -11.28
C CYS A 606 -18.24 21.24 -11.88
N SER A 607 -17.56 22.31 -11.48
CA SER A 607 -17.65 23.61 -12.13
C SER A 607 -16.22 24.05 -12.45
N PRO A 608 -15.92 24.55 -13.66
CA PRO A 608 -14.58 24.96 -14.04
C PRO A 608 -14.07 26.15 -13.23
N GLU A 609 -14.98 26.93 -12.65
CA GLU A 609 -14.71 28.05 -11.79
C GLU A 609 -15.49 27.88 -10.48
N VAL A 610 -14.77 27.82 -9.37
CA VAL A 610 -15.33 27.65 -8.03
C VAL A 610 -15.14 28.92 -7.24
N MET A 611 -16.22 29.44 -6.66
CA MET A 611 -16.23 30.66 -5.86
C MET A 611 -16.19 30.28 -4.37
N PRO A 612 -15.05 30.47 -3.67
CA PRO A 612 -14.93 30.11 -2.26
C PRO A 612 -15.41 31.27 -1.37
N THR A 613 -16.05 30.94 -0.26
CA THR A 613 -16.46 31.94 0.74
C THR A 613 -16.13 31.50 2.15
N VAL A 614 -15.78 32.44 3.02
CA VAL A 614 -15.50 32.26 4.44
C VAL A 614 -16.51 33.07 5.24
N GLY A 615 -17.47 32.38 5.86
CA GLY A 615 -18.38 32.96 6.85
C GLY A 615 -17.78 32.89 8.26
N VAL A 616 -18.14 33.85 9.11
CA VAL A 616 -17.82 33.87 10.54
C VAL A 616 -19.13 33.88 11.31
N TYR A 617 -19.31 32.95 12.23
CA TYR A 617 -20.51 32.90 13.06
C TYR A 617 -20.15 32.60 14.51
N ILE A 618 -21.07 32.90 15.43
CA ILE A 618 -21.01 32.51 16.83
C ILE A 618 -22.20 31.64 17.19
N ILE A 619 -22.08 30.88 18.27
CA ILE A 619 -23.20 30.15 18.87
C ILE A 619 -23.53 30.82 20.20
N GLN A 620 -24.73 31.35 20.33
CA GLN A 620 -25.23 31.98 21.55
C GLN A 620 -26.64 31.45 21.86
N ASP A 621 -26.86 31.03 23.11
CA ASP A 621 -28.14 30.46 23.58
C ASP A 621 -28.68 29.32 22.70
N GLY A 622 -27.78 28.53 22.12
CA GLY A 622 -28.12 27.42 21.21
C GLY A 622 -28.49 27.82 19.79
N ALA A 623 -28.41 29.11 19.44
CA ALA A 623 -28.67 29.63 18.10
C ALA A 623 -27.38 30.07 17.40
N PHE A 624 -27.34 29.89 16.08
CA PHE A 624 -26.27 30.40 15.21
C PHE A 624 -26.54 31.88 14.89
N GLN A 625 -25.55 32.73 15.12
CA GLN A 625 -25.58 34.13 14.71
C GLN A 625 -24.42 34.40 13.75
N ASP A 626 -24.76 34.75 12.51
CA ASP A 626 -23.79 35.13 11.48
C ASP A 626 -23.22 36.53 11.78
N LEU A 627 -21.89 36.66 11.66
CA LEU A 627 -21.15 37.89 11.89
C LEU A 627 -20.60 38.50 10.60
N GLY A 628 -20.68 37.79 9.47
CA GLY A 628 -20.24 38.28 8.17
C GLY A 628 -19.58 37.19 7.31
N GLN A 629 -19.46 37.48 6.02
CA GLN A 629 -18.91 36.58 5.02
C GLN A 629 -17.94 37.31 4.09
N VAL A 630 -16.82 36.66 3.77
CA VAL A 630 -15.81 37.15 2.83
C VAL A 630 -15.72 36.18 1.66
N THR A 631 -15.70 36.70 0.43
CA THR A 631 -15.46 35.91 -0.78
C THR A 631 -13.97 35.88 -1.10
N LEU A 632 -13.41 34.70 -1.31
CA LEU A 632 -12.02 34.52 -1.74
C LEU A 632 -11.92 34.57 -3.27
N PRO A 633 -10.72 34.81 -3.84
CA PRO A 633 -10.50 34.65 -5.27
C PRO A 633 -10.94 33.29 -5.82
N ASN A 634 -11.47 33.29 -7.03
CA ASN A 634 -11.99 32.09 -7.68
C ASN A 634 -10.90 31.04 -7.91
N LEU A 635 -11.28 29.78 -7.76
CA LEU A 635 -10.44 28.62 -7.99
C LEU A 635 -10.75 28.01 -9.36
N ALA A 636 -9.73 27.86 -10.20
CA ALA A 636 -9.84 27.09 -11.43
C ALA A 636 -9.82 25.59 -11.11
N VAL A 637 -10.79 24.85 -11.66
CA VAL A 637 -10.95 23.41 -11.43
C VAL A 637 -10.95 22.68 -12.76
N SER A 638 -10.21 21.57 -12.84
CA SER A 638 -10.24 20.71 -14.01
C SER A 638 -11.33 19.65 -13.85
N CYS A 639 -12.35 19.67 -14.71
CA CYS A 639 -13.46 18.72 -14.67
C CYS A 639 -13.13 17.35 -15.29
N ARG A 640 -12.08 16.71 -14.78
CA ARG A 640 -11.75 15.31 -15.08
C ARG A 640 -12.18 14.44 -13.91
N TYR A 641 -13.21 13.63 -14.13
CA TYR A 641 -13.80 12.79 -13.10
C TYR A 641 -12.96 11.54 -12.77
N PRO A 642 -13.02 11.04 -11.52
CA PRO A 642 -12.32 9.84 -11.12
C PRO A 642 -13.03 8.57 -11.61
N LYS A 643 -12.22 7.56 -11.94
CA LYS A 643 -12.72 6.21 -12.23
C LYS A 643 -12.79 5.39 -10.94
N LEU A 644 -13.93 5.45 -10.25
CA LEU A 644 -14.19 4.65 -9.04
C LEU A 644 -14.25 3.14 -9.36
N PRO A 645 -14.10 2.23 -8.37
CA PRO A 645 -14.35 0.81 -8.55
C PRO A 645 -15.84 0.53 -8.83
N THR A 646 -16.18 -0.63 -9.38
CA THR A 646 -17.58 -1.06 -9.51
C THR A 646 -17.70 -2.46 -8.93
N GLN A 647 -18.62 -2.65 -7.99
CA GLN A 647 -18.86 -3.94 -7.35
C GLN A 647 -19.87 -4.75 -8.15
N ARG A 648 -21.01 -4.15 -8.53
CA ARG A 648 -22.04 -4.72 -9.39
C ARG A 648 -21.75 -4.39 -10.85
N ILE A 649 -20.95 -5.24 -11.49
CA ILE A 649 -20.67 -5.13 -12.93
C ILE A 649 -21.97 -5.40 -13.71
N TRP A 650 -22.49 -4.38 -14.39
CA TRP A 650 -23.74 -4.44 -15.14
C TRP A 650 -23.61 -3.66 -16.45
N PRO A 651 -23.03 -4.30 -17.48
CA PRO A 651 -22.70 -3.59 -18.72
C PRO A 651 -23.96 -3.22 -19.51
N GLY A 652 -23.95 -2.04 -20.11
CA GLY A 652 -25.01 -1.56 -21.00
C GLY A 652 -24.50 -0.44 -21.91
N PHE A 653 -25.23 -0.13 -22.97
CA PHE A 653 -24.91 1.00 -23.84
C PHE A 653 -26.14 1.87 -24.07
N VAL A 654 -25.91 3.17 -24.22
CA VAL A 654 -26.99 4.14 -24.41
C VAL A 654 -27.11 4.52 -25.89
N TRP A 655 -28.31 4.39 -26.43
CA TRP A 655 -28.62 4.71 -27.83
C TRP A 655 -29.51 5.96 -27.94
N PRO A 656 -29.27 6.86 -28.91
CA PRO A 656 -28.11 6.89 -29.81
C PRO A 656 -26.88 7.55 -29.17
N ASN A 657 -25.67 7.13 -29.57
CA ASN A 657 -24.40 7.81 -29.28
C ASN A 657 -24.17 8.19 -27.80
N GLY A 658 -24.60 7.37 -26.85
CA GLY A 658 -24.37 7.59 -25.42
C GLY A 658 -23.22 6.76 -24.87
N PRO A 659 -22.81 7.03 -23.62
CA PRO A 659 -21.70 6.33 -22.98
C PRO A 659 -22.04 4.87 -22.66
N LEU A 660 -21.01 4.10 -22.34
CA LEU A 660 -21.13 2.73 -21.87
C LEU A 660 -21.36 2.71 -20.35
N LEU A 661 -22.44 2.06 -19.90
CA LEU A 661 -22.61 1.69 -18.51
C LEU A 661 -21.66 0.55 -18.18
N ARG A 662 -20.78 0.72 -17.19
CA ARG A 662 -19.91 -0.34 -16.64
C ARG A 662 -20.62 -1.12 -15.55
N GLY A 663 -21.44 -0.46 -14.75
CA GLY A 663 -22.21 -1.06 -13.67
C GLY A 663 -22.90 -0.03 -12.79
N LEU A 664 -23.59 -0.53 -11.78
CA LEU A 664 -24.50 0.22 -10.93
C LEU A 664 -24.44 -0.30 -9.50
N ASP A 665 -23.95 0.52 -8.59
CA ASP A 665 -23.82 0.22 -7.16
C ASP A 665 -24.84 1.03 -6.34
N TYR A 666 -25.15 0.57 -5.14
CA TYR A 666 -26.18 1.17 -4.28
C TYR A 666 -25.65 1.41 -2.88
N ASP A 667 -26.13 2.50 -2.27
CA ASP A 667 -26.06 2.72 -0.85
C ASP A 667 -27.47 2.92 -0.30
N VAL A 668 -27.90 1.98 0.54
CA VAL A 668 -29.23 1.97 1.14
C VAL A 668 -29.15 2.60 2.53
N GLN A 669 -29.83 3.73 2.71
CA GLN A 669 -29.84 4.51 3.95
C GLN A 669 -30.97 4.05 4.89
N GLU A 670 -30.95 4.52 6.14
CA GLU A 670 -32.08 4.37 7.07
C GLU A 670 -33.37 4.97 6.44
N GLY A 671 -34.49 4.26 6.54
CA GLY A 671 -35.79 4.74 6.03
C GLY A 671 -36.08 4.46 4.54
N SER A 672 -35.41 3.47 3.93
CA SER A 672 -35.61 3.02 2.52
C SER A 672 -35.14 4.00 1.43
N ALA A 673 -34.54 5.14 1.79
CA ALA A 673 -33.91 6.03 0.81
C ALA A 673 -32.68 5.36 0.19
N VAL A 674 -32.57 5.40 -1.13
CA VAL A 674 -31.46 4.75 -1.86
C VAL A 674 -30.68 5.80 -2.63
N LEU A 675 -29.37 5.78 -2.50
CA LEU A 675 -28.47 6.51 -3.37
C LEU A 675 -27.80 5.52 -4.33
N SER A 676 -28.09 5.66 -5.62
CA SER A 676 -27.49 4.81 -6.66
C SER A 676 -26.26 5.49 -7.27
N TYR A 677 -25.24 4.70 -7.61
CA TYR A 677 -23.98 5.13 -8.20
C TYR A 677 -23.83 4.50 -9.58
N TRP A 678 -23.95 5.31 -10.61
CA TRP A 678 -23.91 4.87 -12.00
C TRP A 678 -22.54 5.09 -12.59
N HIS A 679 -21.90 4.03 -13.04
CA HIS A 679 -20.52 4.08 -13.54
C HIS A 679 -20.48 4.08 -15.05
N TRP A 680 -20.17 5.23 -15.65
CA TRP A 680 -20.12 5.43 -17.10
C TRP A 680 -18.69 5.49 -17.59
N CYS A 681 -18.44 5.00 -18.80
CA CYS A 681 -17.19 5.20 -19.52
C CYS A 681 -17.45 5.54 -20.98
N GLY A 682 -16.60 6.38 -21.56
CA GLY A 682 -16.67 6.77 -22.96
C GLY A 682 -16.15 5.68 -23.92
N PRO A 683 -16.34 5.91 -25.23
CA PRO A 683 -16.82 7.15 -25.81
C PRO A 683 -18.35 7.30 -25.75
N GLY A 684 -18.85 8.53 -25.68
CA GLY A 684 -20.28 8.84 -25.80
C GLY A 684 -20.63 10.30 -25.46
N GLY A 685 -21.70 10.82 -26.07
CA GLY A 685 -22.22 12.15 -25.74
C GLY A 685 -22.92 12.19 -24.37
N GLY A 686 -23.05 13.38 -23.78
CA GLY A 686 -23.64 13.56 -22.45
C GLY A 686 -25.04 12.96 -22.29
N LEU A 687 -25.43 12.77 -21.03
CA LEU A 687 -26.66 12.08 -20.65
C LEU A 687 -27.25 12.72 -19.39
N ILE A 688 -28.57 12.88 -19.35
CA ILE A 688 -29.34 13.24 -18.17
C ILE A 688 -30.13 12.01 -17.76
N LEU A 689 -30.01 11.64 -16.49
CA LEU A 689 -30.75 10.57 -15.85
C LEU A 689 -31.77 11.18 -14.92
N THR A 690 -33.02 10.73 -15.00
CA THR A 690 -34.08 11.17 -14.11
C THR A 690 -34.74 9.97 -13.45
N SER A 691 -34.72 9.96 -12.12
CA SER A 691 -35.47 9.03 -11.27
C SER A 691 -36.73 9.71 -10.72
N ASP A 692 -37.43 8.99 -9.84
CA ASP A 692 -38.55 9.52 -9.06
C ASP A 692 -38.13 10.55 -7.99
N ALA A 693 -36.87 10.51 -7.54
CA ALA A 693 -36.38 11.33 -6.42
C ALA A 693 -35.28 12.33 -6.82
N GLY A 694 -34.76 12.29 -8.05
CA GLY A 694 -33.69 13.20 -8.45
C GLY A 694 -33.28 13.13 -9.92
N ILE A 695 -32.31 13.98 -10.26
CA ILE A 695 -31.71 14.09 -11.59
C ILE A 695 -30.19 14.00 -11.44
N ALA A 696 -29.53 13.35 -12.38
CA ALA A 696 -28.07 13.29 -12.47
C ALA A 696 -27.61 13.56 -13.91
N GLN A 697 -26.45 14.19 -14.07
CA GLN A 697 -25.89 14.53 -15.37
C GLN A 697 -24.52 13.86 -15.59
N VAL A 698 -24.39 13.18 -16.73
CA VAL A 698 -23.15 12.61 -17.24
C VAL A 698 -22.64 13.53 -18.35
N SER A 699 -21.38 13.96 -18.23
CA SER A 699 -20.69 14.74 -19.24
C SER A 699 -20.45 13.92 -20.51
N ALA A 700 -20.11 14.57 -21.62
CA ALA A 700 -19.58 13.85 -22.77
C ALA A 700 -18.23 13.21 -22.37
N LEU A 701 -18.05 11.93 -22.69
CA LEU A 701 -16.87 11.16 -22.29
C LEU A 701 -16.09 10.72 -23.53
N ASN A 702 -14.79 11.00 -23.56
CA ASN A 702 -13.89 10.46 -24.57
C ASN A 702 -13.52 9.00 -24.27
N VAL A 703 -12.84 8.36 -25.22
CA VAL A 703 -12.32 7.00 -25.04
C VAL A 703 -11.40 6.96 -23.81
N GLY A 704 -11.75 6.10 -22.85
CA GLY A 704 -10.96 5.91 -21.63
C GLY A 704 -11.34 6.83 -20.46
N GLU A 705 -12.13 7.88 -20.70
CA GLU A 705 -12.70 8.72 -19.65
C GLU A 705 -13.90 8.01 -19.02
N CYS A 706 -14.04 8.13 -17.71
CA CYS A 706 -15.15 7.55 -16.96
C CYS A 706 -15.66 8.57 -15.94
N GLN A 707 -16.95 8.49 -15.65
CA GLN A 707 -17.61 9.32 -14.64
C GLN A 707 -18.56 8.44 -13.84
N THR A 708 -18.52 8.59 -12.52
CA THR A 708 -19.56 8.03 -11.65
C THR A 708 -20.51 9.14 -11.29
N VAL A 709 -21.82 8.92 -11.43
CA VAL A 709 -22.84 9.90 -11.03
C VAL A 709 -23.75 9.34 -9.95
N ARG A 710 -24.10 10.16 -8.96
CA ARG A 710 -25.04 9.80 -7.91
C ARG A 710 -26.46 10.15 -8.35
N LEU A 711 -27.40 9.23 -8.16
CA LEU A 711 -28.83 9.44 -8.45
C LEU A 711 -29.67 8.96 -7.25
N PRO A 712 -30.31 9.88 -6.50
CA PRO A 712 -31.25 9.53 -5.44
C PRO A 712 -32.46 8.75 -5.98
N MET A 713 -33.00 7.83 -5.20
CA MET A 713 -34.18 7.01 -5.53
C MET A 713 -35.08 6.88 -4.30
N ALA A 714 -36.40 6.83 -4.50
CA ALA A 714 -37.35 6.91 -3.38
C ALA A 714 -37.56 5.60 -2.61
N ASP A 715 -37.39 4.42 -3.24
CA ASP A 715 -37.70 3.14 -2.58
C ASP A 715 -36.89 1.94 -3.14
N VAL A 716 -36.46 1.04 -2.23
CA VAL A 716 -35.81 -0.25 -2.48
C VAL A 716 -36.78 -1.27 -3.14
N SER A 717 -38.10 -1.12 -2.90
CA SER A 717 -39.11 -2.13 -3.22
C SER A 717 -39.59 -2.12 -4.69
N ARG A 718 -39.23 -1.10 -5.46
CA ARG A 718 -39.69 -0.92 -6.85
C ARG A 718 -38.59 -1.25 -7.87
N PRO A 719 -38.95 -1.71 -9.09
CA PRO A 719 -38.01 -1.78 -10.19
C PRO A 719 -37.39 -0.42 -10.46
N VAL A 720 -36.10 -0.38 -10.80
CA VAL A 720 -35.36 0.85 -11.08
C VAL A 720 -35.97 1.58 -12.28
N GLY A 721 -36.82 2.57 -12.00
CA GLY A 721 -37.45 3.42 -13.00
C GLY A 721 -36.60 4.65 -13.28
N VAL A 722 -35.70 4.56 -14.27
CA VAL A 722 -34.85 5.68 -14.70
C VAL A 722 -35.12 5.99 -16.17
N THR A 723 -35.36 7.26 -16.45
CA THR A 723 -35.45 7.76 -17.82
C THR A 723 -34.13 8.40 -18.22
N PHE A 724 -33.80 8.29 -19.51
CA PHE A 724 -32.55 8.78 -20.06
C PHE A 724 -32.85 9.78 -21.16
N GLN A 725 -32.22 10.95 -21.10
CA GLN A 725 -32.35 12.01 -22.09
C GLN A 725 -30.97 12.57 -22.44
N LYS A 726 -30.82 13.08 -23.66
CA LYS A 726 -29.65 13.87 -24.02
C LYS A 726 -29.78 15.29 -23.46
N PRO A 727 -28.67 16.04 -23.36
CA PRO A 727 -28.69 17.44 -22.93
C PRO A 727 -29.58 18.36 -23.78
N ASP A 728 -29.86 18.00 -25.04
CA ASP A 728 -30.77 18.71 -25.94
C ASP A 728 -32.25 18.31 -25.77
N GLY A 729 -32.57 17.47 -24.79
CA GLY A 729 -33.91 16.96 -24.50
C GLY A 729 -34.33 15.74 -25.33
N THR A 730 -33.49 15.26 -26.26
CA THR A 730 -33.85 14.07 -27.06
C THR A 730 -33.87 12.80 -26.19
N PRO A 731 -34.89 11.93 -26.32
CA PRO A 731 -34.94 10.68 -25.57
C PRO A 731 -33.76 9.76 -25.91
N ALA A 732 -33.16 9.17 -24.88
CA ALA A 732 -32.14 8.14 -25.01
C ALA A 732 -32.63 6.82 -24.39
N ARG A 733 -32.09 5.69 -24.84
CA ARG A 733 -32.45 4.37 -24.32
C ARG A 733 -31.22 3.60 -23.89
N LEU A 734 -31.21 3.14 -22.64
CA LEU A 734 -30.24 2.16 -22.17
C LEU A 734 -30.62 0.77 -22.69
N ILE A 735 -29.67 0.12 -23.37
CA ILE A 735 -29.77 -1.28 -23.79
C ILE A 735 -28.86 -2.09 -22.87
N SER A 736 -29.48 -2.81 -21.94
CA SER A 736 -28.82 -3.64 -20.92
C SER A 736 -29.74 -4.80 -20.51
N PHE A 737 -29.22 -5.70 -19.67
CA PHE A 737 -30.09 -6.54 -18.85
C PHE A 737 -30.94 -5.69 -17.90
N PRO A 738 -32.10 -6.20 -17.40
CA PRO A 738 -32.92 -5.50 -16.42
C PRO A 738 -32.06 -5.00 -15.25
N LEU A 739 -32.21 -3.73 -14.89
CA LEU A 739 -31.36 -3.12 -13.87
C LEU A 739 -31.51 -3.86 -12.53
N PRO A 740 -30.39 -4.16 -11.84
CA PRO A 740 -30.44 -4.93 -10.61
C PRO A 740 -31.04 -4.06 -9.50
N SER A 741 -32.02 -4.57 -8.74
CA SER A 741 -32.58 -3.83 -7.61
C SER A 741 -31.58 -3.67 -6.45
N PRO A 742 -31.67 -2.59 -5.66
CA PRO A 742 -30.91 -2.44 -4.42
C PRO A 742 -31.30 -3.55 -3.41
N LEU A 743 -30.33 -4.04 -2.64
CA LEU A 743 -30.58 -4.99 -1.55
C LEU A 743 -30.47 -4.28 -0.18
N PRO A 744 -31.28 -4.66 0.83
CA PRO A 744 -31.11 -4.13 2.18
C PRO A 744 -29.69 -4.34 2.71
N GLY A 745 -29.13 -3.32 3.36
CA GLY A 745 -27.76 -3.35 3.92
C GLY A 745 -26.64 -3.17 2.89
N GLU A 746 -26.96 -2.86 1.62
CA GLU A 746 -25.91 -2.50 0.66
C GLU A 746 -25.32 -1.13 0.95
N HIS A 747 -23.99 -1.08 0.92
CA HIS A 747 -23.23 0.14 1.09
C HIS A 747 -22.34 0.38 -0.13
N TYR A 748 -22.28 1.63 -0.56
CA TYR A 748 -21.30 2.10 -1.53
C TYR A 748 -21.01 3.56 -1.21
N ARG A 749 -19.99 3.81 -0.38
CA ARG A 749 -19.62 5.15 0.06
C ARG A 749 -18.21 5.52 -0.36
N PRO A 750 -18.06 6.37 -1.39
CA PRO A 750 -16.77 6.92 -1.78
C PRO A 750 -16.22 7.91 -0.74
N PHE A 751 -14.99 7.66 -0.32
CA PHE A 751 -14.13 8.56 0.45
C PHE A 751 -13.16 9.20 -0.54
N GLY A 752 -13.56 10.36 -1.05
CA GLY A 752 -12.91 11.04 -2.17
C GLY A 752 -12.78 10.18 -3.43
N ASP A 753 -11.65 10.33 -4.13
CA ASP A 753 -11.26 9.59 -5.32
C ASP A 753 -10.34 8.40 -5.01
N GLU A 754 -10.20 8.06 -3.72
CA GLU A 754 -9.19 7.13 -3.22
C GLU A 754 -9.78 5.78 -2.82
N LEU A 755 -10.85 5.81 -2.04
CA LEU A 755 -11.40 4.65 -1.34
C LEU A 755 -12.91 4.59 -1.46
N VAL A 756 -13.47 3.38 -1.47
CA VAL A 756 -14.92 3.15 -1.38
C VAL A 756 -15.19 2.10 -0.31
N LEU A 757 -16.01 2.44 0.67
CA LEU A 757 -16.54 1.51 1.66
C LEU A 757 -17.76 0.80 1.07
N THR A 758 -17.72 -0.54 1.04
CA THR A 758 -18.78 -1.34 0.39
C THR A 758 -19.50 -2.32 1.31
N ASP A 759 -19.00 -2.52 2.53
CA ASP A 759 -19.57 -3.49 3.47
C ASP A 759 -19.14 -3.14 4.89
N VAL A 760 -20.07 -3.23 5.83
CA VAL A 760 -19.85 -3.03 7.27
C VAL A 760 -20.63 -4.13 7.98
N ARG A 761 -19.94 -5.05 8.67
CA ARG A 761 -20.57 -6.21 9.32
C ARG A 761 -20.06 -6.39 10.73
N LEU A 762 -20.97 -6.51 11.69
CA LEU A 762 -20.63 -6.86 13.06
C LEU A 762 -20.78 -8.37 13.27
N ALA A 763 -19.68 -9.04 13.64
CA ALA A 763 -19.71 -10.44 14.04
C ALA A 763 -19.65 -10.54 15.57
N HIS A 764 -20.68 -11.12 16.18
CA HIS A 764 -20.75 -11.34 17.63
C HIS A 764 -20.18 -12.70 18.02
N ALA A 765 -19.40 -12.75 19.10
CA ALA A 765 -19.08 -14.00 19.78
C ALA A 765 -20.23 -14.36 20.74
N PRO A 766 -20.88 -15.53 20.60
CA PRO A 766 -22.15 -15.84 21.28
C PRO A 766 -22.11 -15.95 22.82
N ARG A 767 -20.98 -15.66 23.51
CA ARG A 767 -20.87 -15.83 24.97
C ARG A 767 -20.07 -14.77 25.77
N ASP A 768 -19.28 -13.90 25.14
CA ASP A 768 -18.19 -13.20 25.86
C ASP A 768 -18.16 -11.66 25.74
N GLN A 769 -19.25 -10.98 25.36
CA GLN A 769 -19.26 -9.51 25.11
C GLN A 769 -18.17 -9.03 24.13
N GLU A 770 -17.56 -9.95 23.37
CA GLU A 770 -16.62 -9.67 22.28
C GLU A 770 -17.41 -9.49 20.98
N ALA A 771 -17.12 -8.42 20.26
CA ALA A 771 -17.56 -8.27 18.88
C ALA A 771 -16.40 -7.88 17.98
N THR A 772 -16.47 -8.25 16.71
CA THR A 772 -15.52 -7.79 15.69
C THR A 772 -16.30 -7.18 14.55
N LEU A 773 -16.11 -5.88 14.35
CA LEU A 773 -16.62 -5.21 13.16
C LEU A 773 -15.63 -5.45 12.01
N VAL A 774 -16.12 -5.90 10.87
CA VAL A 774 -15.34 -6.02 9.63
C VAL A 774 -15.86 -5.00 8.64
N THR A 775 -14.96 -4.13 8.16
CA THR A 775 -15.25 -3.21 7.06
C THR A 775 -14.55 -3.69 5.79
N THR A 776 -15.21 -3.58 4.63
CA THR A 776 -14.63 -3.94 3.33
C THR A 776 -14.49 -2.70 2.45
N TRP A 777 -13.27 -2.52 1.93
CA TRP A 777 -12.86 -1.35 1.17
C TRP A 777 -12.43 -1.74 -0.23
N HIS A 778 -12.71 -0.87 -1.19
CA HIS A 778 -12.20 -0.94 -2.55
C HIS A 778 -11.34 0.26 -2.88
N THR A 779 -10.17 0.03 -3.50
CA THR A 779 -9.30 1.11 -3.97
C THR A 779 -9.76 1.67 -5.31
N ALA A 780 -9.90 2.99 -5.41
CA ALA A 780 -10.14 3.70 -6.67
C ALA A 780 -8.83 4.09 -7.39
N ARG A 781 -7.76 4.32 -6.62
CA ARG A 781 -6.39 4.52 -7.13
C ARG A 781 -5.35 3.95 -6.17
N PRO A 782 -4.10 3.75 -6.61
CA PRO A 782 -2.99 3.45 -5.71
C PRO A 782 -2.86 4.53 -4.64
N LEU A 783 -2.71 4.12 -3.37
CA LEU A 783 -2.63 5.05 -2.25
C LEU A 783 -1.18 5.41 -1.91
N VAL A 784 -0.94 6.70 -1.71
CA VAL A 784 0.36 7.28 -1.31
C VAL A 784 0.31 7.92 0.08
N ASN A 785 -0.90 8.09 0.61
CA ASN A 785 -1.17 8.53 1.98
C ASN A 785 -1.47 7.32 2.87
N ASP A 786 -1.18 7.46 4.15
CA ASP A 786 -1.42 6.41 5.14
C ASP A 786 -2.57 6.84 6.05
N TYR A 787 -3.75 6.31 5.76
CA TYR A 787 -4.97 6.53 6.53
C TYR A 787 -5.13 5.52 7.65
N ALA A 788 -5.50 6.03 8.82
CA ALA A 788 -6.11 5.27 9.90
C ALA A 788 -7.63 5.21 9.71
N ILE A 789 -8.25 4.18 10.29
CA ILE A 789 -9.70 4.01 10.30
C ILE A 789 -10.14 3.98 11.75
N SER A 790 -10.81 5.06 12.18
CA SER A 790 -11.46 5.13 13.47
C SER A 790 -12.90 4.63 13.35
N VAL A 791 -13.21 3.58 14.09
CA VAL A 791 -14.56 3.01 14.18
C VAL A 791 -15.09 3.22 15.59
N ARG A 792 -16.33 3.71 15.70
CA ARG A 792 -17.04 3.91 16.96
C ARG A 792 -18.38 3.20 16.91
N LEU A 793 -18.67 2.38 17.91
CA LEU A 793 -19.96 1.73 18.10
C LEU A 793 -20.85 2.62 18.98
N LEU A 794 -22.10 2.77 18.58
CA LEU A 794 -23.05 3.74 19.12
C LEU A 794 -24.38 3.06 19.48
N ARG A 795 -25.07 3.61 20.47
CA ARG A 795 -26.51 3.33 20.72
C ARG A 795 -27.41 4.29 19.95
N ASP A 796 -28.72 4.08 20.04
CA ASP A 796 -29.75 4.92 19.40
C ASP A 796 -29.73 6.38 19.91
N ASP A 797 -29.35 6.59 21.17
CA ASP A 797 -29.19 7.91 21.78
C ASP A 797 -27.89 8.63 21.39
N GLY A 798 -27.04 7.97 20.58
CA GLY A 798 -25.76 8.50 20.11
C GLY A 798 -24.60 8.35 21.09
N GLN A 799 -24.81 7.75 22.27
CA GLN A 799 -23.71 7.48 23.20
C GLN A 799 -22.79 6.36 22.68
N TRP A 800 -21.48 6.52 22.91
CA TRP A 800 -20.47 5.58 22.43
C TRP A 800 -20.33 4.41 23.40
N VAL A 801 -20.33 3.20 22.87
CA VAL A 801 -20.15 1.96 23.64
C VAL A 801 -18.80 1.28 23.38
N GLY A 802 -18.11 1.68 22.30
CA GLY A 802 -16.77 1.19 21.99
C GLY A 802 -16.09 2.00 20.89
N MET A 803 -14.76 2.08 20.93
CA MET A 803 -13.95 2.75 19.90
C MET A 803 -12.72 1.90 19.57
N HIS A 804 -12.43 1.76 18.28
CA HIS A 804 -11.21 1.12 17.79
C HIS A 804 -10.61 1.97 16.67
N ASP A 805 -9.46 2.58 16.95
CA ASP A 805 -8.75 3.46 16.04
C ASP A 805 -7.35 2.89 15.73
N MET A 806 -7.14 2.50 14.48
CA MET A 806 -5.95 1.79 14.06
C MET A 806 -5.73 1.90 12.55
N GLN A 807 -4.49 1.71 12.11
CA GLN A 807 -4.22 1.34 10.72
C GLN A 807 -4.94 0.04 10.33
N PRO A 808 -5.40 -0.08 9.07
CA PRO A 808 -6.17 -1.25 8.65
C PRO A 808 -5.44 -2.58 8.80
N GLY A 809 -6.23 -3.64 8.98
CA GLY A 809 -5.72 -5.00 9.17
C GLY A 809 -4.94 -5.16 10.48
N LEU A 810 -5.35 -4.48 11.56
CA LEU A 810 -4.67 -4.50 12.87
C LEU A 810 -3.20 -4.09 12.76
N GLY A 811 -2.94 -3.03 11.98
CA GLY A 811 -1.60 -2.55 11.64
C GLY A 811 -0.83 -3.42 10.64
N ALA A 812 -1.35 -4.58 10.21
CA ALA A 812 -0.65 -5.47 9.28
C ALA A 812 -0.70 -4.98 7.82
N LEU A 813 -1.70 -4.17 7.49
CA LEU A 813 -2.08 -3.77 6.12
C LEU A 813 -2.33 -2.26 6.02
N PRO A 814 -1.36 -1.40 6.35
CA PRO A 814 -1.51 0.04 6.19
C PRO A 814 -1.86 0.37 4.74
N THR A 815 -2.58 1.47 4.55
CA THR A 815 -3.17 1.85 3.26
C THR A 815 -2.12 2.10 2.17
N LEU A 816 -0.88 2.43 2.53
CA LEU A 816 0.26 2.48 1.61
C LEU A 816 0.56 1.16 0.88
N LYS A 817 0.03 0.03 1.37
CA LYS A 817 0.18 -1.28 0.73
C LYS A 817 -0.99 -1.61 -0.20
N TRP A 818 -1.92 -0.68 -0.39
CA TRP A 818 -3.08 -0.80 -1.25
C TRP A 818 -2.72 -0.23 -2.63
N LEU A 819 -1.86 -0.98 -3.32
CA LEU A 819 -0.99 -0.50 -4.40
C LEU A 819 -1.67 -0.42 -5.78
N THR A 820 -2.86 -0.97 -5.93
CA THR A 820 -3.48 -1.14 -7.26
C THR A 820 -4.98 -0.89 -7.20
N ARG A 821 -5.58 -0.53 -8.33
CA ARG A 821 -7.02 -0.23 -8.46
C ARG A 821 -7.87 -1.48 -8.34
N GLY A 822 -9.03 -1.33 -7.69
CA GLY A 822 -10.00 -2.40 -7.50
C GLY A 822 -9.53 -3.49 -6.54
N MET A 823 -8.51 -3.22 -5.71
CA MET A 823 -8.18 -4.12 -4.60
C MET A 823 -9.31 -4.09 -3.60
N THR A 824 -9.71 -5.27 -3.14
CA THR A 824 -10.67 -5.44 -2.05
C THR A 824 -9.91 -5.78 -0.78
N ILE A 825 -10.05 -4.95 0.25
CA ILE A 825 -9.40 -5.14 1.55
C ILE A 825 -10.48 -5.19 2.62
N SER A 826 -10.54 -6.30 3.35
CA SER A 826 -11.36 -6.41 4.56
C SER A 826 -10.48 -6.16 5.79
N THR A 827 -10.94 -5.30 6.69
CA THR A 827 -10.21 -4.92 7.91
C THR A 827 -11.07 -5.20 9.15
N PRO A 828 -10.59 -6.03 10.09
CA PRO A 828 -11.27 -6.28 11.34
C PRO A 828 -10.96 -5.20 12.38
N HIS A 829 -11.95 -4.90 13.21
CA HIS A 829 -11.92 -3.98 14.35
C HIS A 829 -12.50 -4.73 15.56
N PRO A 830 -11.66 -5.35 16.39
CA PRO A 830 -12.10 -6.07 17.57
C PRO A 830 -12.48 -5.10 18.70
N PHE A 831 -13.54 -5.44 19.42
CA PHE A 831 -14.02 -4.75 20.62
C PHE A 831 -14.11 -5.78 21.76
N GLN A 832 -13.64 -5.38 22.93
CA GLN A 832 -13.73 -6.15 24.16
C GLN A 832 -14.66 -5.41 25.13
N GLU A 833 -15.37 -6.17 25.97
CA GLU A 833 -16.20 -5.63 27.06
C GLU A 833 -17.26 -4.64 26.57
N LEU A 834 -18.02 -5.02 25.53
CA LEU A 834 -19.17 -4.20 25.11
C LEU A 834 -20.23 -4.19 26.22
N MET A 835 -20.40 -3.02 26.84
CA MET A 835 -21.33 -2.81 27.96
C MET A 835 -22.80 -2.95 27.54
N ASP A 836 -23.13 -2.55 26.31
CA ASP A 836 -24.47 -2.55 25.73
C ASP A 836 -24.42 -3.02 24.26
N GLU A 837 -25.57 -3.45 23.72
CA GLU A 837 -25.70 -3.77 22.30
C GLU A 837 -25.64 -2.50 21.43
N PRO A 838 -24.70 -2.41 20.46
CA PRO A 838 -24.62 -1.26 19.57
C PRO A 838 -25.66 -1.37 18.45
N THR A 839 -26.34 -0.26 18.16
CA THR A 839 -27.32 -0.16 17.07
C THR A 839 -26.77 0.58 15.86
N ARG A 840 -25.68 1.35 16.04
CA ARG A 840 -25.06 2.16 14.98
C ARG A 840 -23.55 2.09 15.03
N VAL A 841 -22.92 2.42 13.91
CA VAL A 841 -21.47 2.53 13.77
C VAL A 841 -21.09 3.82 13.05
N ALA A 842 -20.16 4.57 13.64
CA ALA A 842 -19.54 5.73 13.04
C ALA A 842 -18.13 5.39 12.54
N ILE A 843 -17.81 5.80 11.31
CA ILE A 843 -16.53 5.54 10.64
C ILE A 843 -15.91 6.87 10.22
N VAL A 844 -14.63 7.05 10.56
CA VAL A 844 -13.81 8.22 10.20
C VAL A 844 -12.50 7.73 9.58
N LEU A 845 -12.12 8.32 8.45
CA LEU A 845 -10.81 8.13 7.84
C LEU A 845 -10.01 9.42 7.96
N TYR A 846 -8.75 9.29 8.39
CA TYR A 846 -7.85 10.44 8.49
C TYR A 846 -6.40 10.03 8.22
N GLU A 847 -5.62 10.94 7.65
CA GLU A 847 -4.20 10.76 7.38
C GLU A 847 -3.43 10.77 8.72
N ARG A 848 -2.62 9.75 8.97
CA ARG A 848 -2.10 9.47 10.30
C ARG A 848 -1.18 10.55 10.91
N PHE A 849 -0.50 11.34 10.09
CA PHE A 849 0.56 12.26 10.57
C PHE A 849 0.03 13.68 10.75
N ARG A 850 -0.78 14.16 9.80
CA ARG A 850 -1.42 15.48 9.84
C ARG A 850 -2.83 15.45 10.43
N LEU A 851 -3.40 14.27 10.64
CA LEU A 851 -4.77 14.06 11.10
C LEU A 851 -5.82 14.68 10.16
N THR A 852 -5.45 14.92 8.90
CA THR A 852 -6.34 15.47 7.87
C THR A 852 -7.41 14.43 7.53
N PRO A 853 -8.71 14.75 7.65
CA PRO A 853 -9.77 13.80 7.32
C PRO A 853 -9.85 13.56 5.82
N LEU A 854 -10.10 12.32 5.42
CA LEU A 854 -10.58 11.98 4.08
C LEU A 854 -12.10 11.83 4.18
N LYS A 855 -12.85 12.78 3.60
CA LYS A 855 -14.30 12.86 3.79
C LYS A 855 -15.08 12.02 2.78
N ALA A 856 -16.29 11.61 3.17
CA ALA A 856 -17.29 11.06 2.26
C ALA A 856 -18.34 12.14 1.91
N GLY A 857 -18.12 12.84 0.80
CA GLY A 857 -18.86 14.08 0.53
C GLY A 857 -18.51 15.16 1.56
N ASN A 858 -19.52 15.79 2.17
CA ASN A 858 -19.29 16.81 3.22
C ASN A 858 -19.11 16.23 4.63
N ALA A 859 -19.27 14.92 4.80
CA ALA A 859 -19.25 14.29 6.11
C ALA A 859 -17.84 13.83 6.52
N ASP A 860 -17.37 14.32 7.66
CA ASP A 860 -16.16 13.81 8.34
C ASP A 860 -16.42 12.44 9.01
N VAL A 861 -17.67 12.20 9.41
CA VAL A 861 -18.10 10.97 10.08
C VAL A 861 -19.25 10.36 9.28
N VAL A 862 -19.10 9.11 8.87
CA VAL A 862 -20.20 8.36 8.23
C VAL A 862 -20.80 7.42 9.26
N VAL A 863 -22.12 7.50 9.45
CA VAL A 863 -22.86 6.68 10.42
C VAL A 863 -23.75 5.68 9.68
N TYR A 864 -23.72 4.42 10.12
CA TYR A 864 -24.54 3.34 9.60
C TYR A 864 -25.34 2.67 10.71
N PRO A 865 -26.56 2.20 10.44
CA PRO A 865 -27.22 1.22 11.30
C PRO A 865 -26.43 -0.09 11.27
N LEU A 866 -26.35 -0.76 12.41
CA LEU A 866 -25.89 -2.14 12.51
C LEU A 866 -27.10 -3.06 12.38
N GLN A 867 -26.99 -4.08 11.53
CA GLN A 867 -28.00 -5.13 11.36
C GLN A 867 -27.68 -6.37 12.18
#